data_AF-A0A968JG31-F1
#
_entry.id   AF-A0A968JG31-F1
#
_cell.length_a   1.000
_cell.length_b   1.000
_cell.length_c   1.000
_cell.angle_alpha   90.00
_cell.angle_beta   90.00
_cell.angle_gamma   90.00
#
_symmetry.space_group_name_H-M   'P 1'
#
loop_
_entity.id
_entity.type
_entity.pdbx_description
1 polymer ?
#
loop_
_entity_poly.entity_id
_entity_poly.type
_entity_poly.pdbx_seq_one_letter_code
_entity_poly.pdbx_strand_id
1 'polypeptide(L)'
;MLAETFVSSVTEAVFGYILEHSGAAVWDRLQHPPEQRAFQAALRNAYTTFAAQHQPYVAALFDEHFLTRTAVPILARCLERDGPPDAVELAALWVIALNVPEAKRAERAAEVTPPAAAFLVALHTELRARDELRELFDSRAFDITAEATVQTAQNTNAMLAFLAEIRDLLRARGTEPSTYIDARHSQGFLNNPQAAVSQEYGSVPPSPAAQPQRTPRTVSNPFTAGPVVSPQHFYGRHRERRDISARIGALSPQGLSLVGVRRSGKSSLLRYIGERTGEFCGEEQHPIVVQIDLQQQRYLSPAGILEGLRRGIARATGSPPWQRDECDALCRDGWPGSLRDSGRRLLVLIDEFERITQRLAEFQDWGEDWRSKSTNSLLTLVIASARPLHEVYQSMGLTSPFGNELTTTFLAALDTADWQQLVQDGFAKAGETVTTTDLAWIDALAGGLPFYVQLAVSMLWQHGDHAPAQAAFEAQATPHCADLWRRLRPDEQRALQHAVGMTGRATPQPALVHRLQEYGLLRADGRPFSSVFAAYIRGSNEPVSQGDVGAMVLGLLPAHATGAAHTRMGTKRSALEAPRSSLAAPTLCSADCLARAAAVPAANWHGCNNRRSTGLVCCDSCRADKLWAGRAVFFVWVVRTAPLCLGV
;
A
#
# COMPACT_ATOMS: atom_id res chain seq x y z
N MET A 1 27.00 -36.13 -6.08
CA MET A 1 26.00 -35.71 -7.09
C MET A 1 24.66 -36.18 -6.59
N LEU A 2 23.73 -35.25 -6.33
CA LEU A 2 22.34 -35.62 -6.05
C LEU A 2 21.74 -36.19 -7.35
N ALA A 3 21.00 -37.30 -7.25
CA ALA A 3 20.36 -37.88 -8.42
C ALA A 3 19.27 -36.93 -8.92
N GLU A 4 19.22 -36.64 -10.23
CA GLU A 4 18.15 -35.81 -10.82
C GLU A 4 16.75 -36.36 -10.50
N THR A 5 16.65 -37.66 -10.25
CA THR A 5 15.44 -38.35 -9.81
C THR A 5 14.92 -37.83 -8.45
N PHE A 6 15.80 -37.52 -7.50
CA PHE A 6 15.44 -37.00 -6.18
C PHE A 6 14.80 -35.61 -6.25
N VAL A 7 15.40 -34.70 -7.02
CA VAL A 7 14.88 -33.32 -7.14
C VAL A 7 13.56 -33.30 -7.89
N SER A 8 13.43 -34.20 -8.88
CA SER A 8 12.21 -34.35 -9.66
C SER A 8 11.05 -34.87 -8.81
N SER A 9 11.28 -35.89 -7.96
CA SER A 9 10.25 -36.44 -7.08
C SER A 9 9.73 -35.41 -6.06
N VAL A 10 10.63 -34.61 -5.47
CA VAL A 10 10.22 -33.52 -4.56
C VAL A 10 9.42 -32.45 -5.30
N THR A 11 9.82 -32.11 -6.52
CA THR A 11 9.10 -31.13 -7.33
C THR A 11 7.70 -31.61 -7.69
N GLU A 12 7.55 -32.85 -8.15
CA GLU A 12 6.24 -33.42 -8.45
C GLU A 12 5.32 -33.42 -7.22
N ALA A 13 5.84 -33.79 -6.05
CA ALA A 13 5.08 -33.77 -4.80
C ALA A 13 4.62 -32.35 -4.42
N VAL A 14 5.49 -31.34 -4.56
CA VAL A 14 5.17 -29.93 -4.27
C VAL A 14 4.12 -29.37 -5.21
N PHE A 15 4.27 -29.61 -6.52
CA PHE A 15 3.32 -29.09 -7.50
C PHE A 15 1.99 -29.86 -7.46
N GLY A 16 2.00 -31.17 -7.18
CA GLY A 16 0.80 -31.96 -6.92
C GLY A 16 0.04 -31.44 -5.69
N TYR A 17 0.75 -31.11 -4.61
CA TYR A 17 0.15 -30.50 -3.43
C TYR A 17 -0.49 -29.14 -3.73
N ILE A 18 0.19 -28.29 -4.51
CA ILE A 18 -0.33 -26.97 -4.92
C ILE A 18 -1.60 -27.12 -5.80
N LEU A 19 -1.62 -28.11 -6.70
CA LEU A 19 -2.80 -28.38 -7.52
C LEU A 19 -4.01 -28.79 -6.68
N GLU A 20 -3.80 -29.59 -5.64
CA GLU A 20 -4.86 -30.13 -4.79
C GLU A 20 -5.36 -29.14 -3.73
N HIS A 21 -4.49 -28.30 -3.17
CA HIS A 21 -4.77 -27.50 -1.97
C HIS A 21 -4.77 -25.99 -2.21
N SER A 22 -4.32 -25.53 -3.38
CA SER A 22 -4.16 -24.11 -3.69
C SER A 22 -5.16 -23.68 -4.77
N GLY A 23 -5.62 -22.42 -4.72
CA GLY A 23 -6.64 -21.95 -5.64
C GLY A 23 -6.20 -22.02 -7.11
N ALA A 24 -7.14 -22.23 -8.03
CA ALA A 24 -6.88 -22.40 -9.47
C ALA A 24 -5.98 -21.29 -10.08
N ALA A 25 -6.03 -20.07 -9.53
CA ALA A 25 -5.20 -18.95 -9.96
C ALA A 25 -3.70 -19.08 -9.62
N VAL A 26 -3.34 -19.87 -8.60
CA VAL A 26 -1.94 -20.17 -8.23
C VAL A 26 -1.39 -21.26 -9.14
N TRP A 27 -2.19 -22.31 -9.37
CA TRP A 27 -1.87 -23.38 -10.30
C TRP A 27 -1.68 -22.88 -11.73
N ASP A 28 -2.55 -21.98 -12.21
CA ASP A 28 -2.52 -21.48 -13.58
C ASP A 28 -1.20 -20.80 -13.96
N ARG A 29 -0.50 -20.24 -12.96
CA ARG A 29 0.82 -19.58 -13.11
C ARG A 29 2.00 -20.55 -12.97
N LEU A 30 1.83 -21.62 -12.20
CA LEU A 30 2.90 -22.54 -11.83
C LEU A 30 2.90 -23.83 -12.67
N GLN A 31 1.80 -24.14 -13.37
CA GLN A 31 1.68 -25.34 -14.21
C GLN A 31 2.61 -25.32 -15.45
N HIS A 32 3.24 -24.19 -15.74
CA HIS A 32 4.08 -24.02 -16.90
C HIS A 32 5.46 -24.72 -16.71
N PRO A 33 5.99 -25.40 -17.75
CA PRO A 33 7.27 -26.11 -17.67
C PRO A 33 8.51 -25.28 -17.27
N PRO A 34 8.67 -23.99 -17.61
CA PRO A 34 9.84 -23.22 -17.20
C PRO A 34 9.91 -22.98 -15.68
N GLU A 35 8.79 -22.76 -15.02
CA GLU A 35 8.66 -22.48 -13.59
C GLU A 35 8.96 -23.74 -12.77
N GLN A 36 8.49 -24.90 -13.22
CA GLN A 36 8.84 -26.19 -12.64
C GLN A 36 10.35 -26.48 -12.74
N ARG A 37 10.96 -26.19 -13.89
CA ARG A 37 12.41 -26.35 -14.08
C ARG A 37 13.21 -25.35 -13.25
N ALA A 38 12.72 -24.13 -13.09
CA ALA A 38 13.34 -23.10 -12.25
C ALA A 38 13.30 -23.50 -10.77
N PHE A 39 12.17 -24.05 -10.30
CA PHE A 39 12.06 -24.60 -8.94
C PHE A 39 12.99 -25.80 -8.75
N GLN A 40 13.04 -26.75 -9.69
CA GLN A 40 13.98 -27.88 -9.64
C GLN A 40 15.43 -27.41 -9.52
N ALA A 41 15.83 -26.42 -10.32
CA ALA A 41 17.17 -25.86 -10.29
C ALA A 41 17.48 -25.17 -8.95
N ALA A 42 16.52 -24.41 -8.41
CA ALA A 42 16.65 -23.74 -7.12
C ALA A 42 16.75 -24.74 -5.95
N LEU A 43 15.87 -25.74 -5.92
CA LEU A 43 15.87 -26.79 -4.91
C LEU A 43 17.17 -27.60 -4.91
N ARG A 44 17.66 -27.96 -6.10
CA ARG A 44 18.94 -28.67 -6.27
C ARG A 44 20.10 -27.87 -5.68
N ASN A 45 20.17 -26.58 -6.02
CA ASN A 45 21.25 -25.71 -5.56
C ASN A 45 21.19 -25.47 -4.06
N ALA A 46 20.00 -25.17 -3.53
CA ALA A 46 19.78 -24.96 -2.11
C ALA A 46 20.12 -26.20 -1.28
N TYR A 47 19.68 -27.39 -1.72
CA TYR A 47 19.98 -28.64 -1.04
C TYR A 47 21.47 -28.98 -1.14
N THR A 48 22.13 -28.70 -2.27
CA THR A 48 23.59 -28.90 -2.40
C THR A 48 24.37 -28.03 -1.43
N THR A 49 24.00 -26.76 -1.31
CA THR A 49 24.60 -25.81 -0.35
C THR A 49 24.35 -26.25 1.08
N PHE A 50 23.11 -26.64 1.41
CA PHE A 50 22.75 -27.16 2.73
C PHE A 50 23.54 -28.43 3.07
N ALA A 51 23.63 -29.39 2.14
CA ALA A 51 24.35 -30.64 2.35
C ALA A 51 25.85 -30.43 2.57
N ALA A 52 26.45 -29.42 1.94
CA ALA A 52 27.85 -29.07 2.15
C ALA A 52 28.10 -28.45 3.54
N GLN A 53 27.17 -27.63 4.04
CA GLN A 53 27.30 -26.90 5.31
C GLN A 53 26.82 -27.70 6.52
N HIS A 54 25.90 -28.65 6.32
CA HIS A 54 25.20 -29.38 7.37
C HIS A 54 25.25 -30.90 7.15
N GLN A 55 26.41 -31.44 6.77
CA GLN A 55 26.60 -32.88 6.50
C GLN A 55 26.03 -33.83 7.57
N PRO A 56 26.21 -33.59 8.89
CA PRO A 56 25.66 -34.48 9.93
C PRO A 56 24.13 -34.61 9.88
N TYR A 57 23.44 -33.60 9.34
CA TYR A 57 21.98 -33.55 9.32
C TYR A 57 21.37 -34.18 8.06
N VAL A 58 22.11 -34.22 6.95
CA VAL A 58 21.73 -35.02 5.77
C VAL A 58 21.72 -36.51 6.10
N ALA A 59 22.65 -36.95 6.94
CA ALA A 59 22.66 -38.31 7.49
C ALA A 59 21.53 -38.55 8.53
N ALA A 60 20.89 -37.49 9.03
CA ALA A 60 19.81 -37.54 10.01
C ALA A 60 18.43 -37.31 9.37
N LEU A 61 18.17 -38.00 8.26
CA LEU A 61 16.85 -38.08 7.60
C LEU A 61 16.30 -36.74 7.08
N PHE A 62 17.14 -35.74 6.82
CA PHE A 62 16.76 -34.64 5.92
C PHE A 62 16.90 -35.10 4.48
N ASP A 63 16.10 -36.09 4.08
CA ASP A 63 16.28 -36.88 2.87
C ASP A 63 15.05 -36.81 1.94
N GLU A 64 15.04 -37.66 0.91
CA GLU A 64 13.97 -37.69 -0.11
C GLU A 64 12.62 -37.94 0.52
N HIS A 65 12.57 -38.84 1.49
CA HIS A 65 11.33 -39.26 2.11
C HIS A 65 10.71 -38.12 2.91
N PHE A 66 11.53 -37.39 3.66
CA PHE A 66 11.08 -36.21 4.38
C PHE A 66 10.58 -35.11 3.44
N LEU A 67 11.34 -34.81 2.38
CA LEU A 67 11.03 -33.70 1.46
C LEU A 67 9.86 -33.99 0.51
N THR A 68 9.63 -35.26 0.13
CA THR A 68 8.50 -35.69 -0.73
C THR A 68 7.20 -35.92 0.01
N ARG A 69 7.20 -35.98 1.35
CA ARG A 69 6.00 -36.26 2.15
C ARG A 69 5.72 -35.20 3.19
N THR A 70 6.57 -35.11 4.21
CA THR A 70 6.27 -34.32 5.40
C THR A 70 6.52 -32.84 5.17
N ALA A 71 7.58 -32.48 4.44
CA ALA A 71 7.94 -31.07 4.22
C ALA A 71 7.15 -30.39 3.09
N VAL A 72 6.39 -31.15 2.30
CA VAL A 72 5.69 -30.67 1.09
C VAL A 72 4.83 -29.43 1.34
N PRO A 73 4.01 -29.34 2.41
CA PRO A 73 3.21 -28.13 2.68
C PRO A 73 4.06 -26.88 2.95
N ILE A 74 5.26 -27.06 3.53
CA ILE A 74 6.17 -25.94 3.80
C ILE A 74 6.87 -25.50 2.51
N LEU A 75 7.32 -26.48 1.70
CA LEU A 75 7.95 -26.22 0.42
C LEU A 75 6.97 -25.59 -0.59
N ALA A 76 5.69 -25.99 -0.56
CA ALA A 76 4.63 -25.35 -1.34
C ALA A 76 4.42 -23.89 -0.95
N ARG A 77 4.46 -23.56 0.36
CA ARG A 77 4.42 -22.17 0.83
C ARG A 77 5.60 -21.31 0.39
N CYS A 78 6.75 -21.92 0.07
CA CYS A 78 7.84 -21.19 -0.59
C CYS A 78 7.44 -20.63 -1.97
N LEU A 79 6.42 -21.23 -2.61
CA LEU A 79 5.86 -20.84 -3.91
C LEU A 79 4.52 -20.08 -3.78
N GLU A 80 3.79 -20.24 -2.67
CA GLU A 80 2.49 -19.58 -2.41
C GLU A 80 2.57 -18.28 -1.61
N ARG A 81 1.65 -17.35 -1.84
CA ARG A 81 1.68 -15.98 -1.27
C ARG A 81 1.44 -15.89 0.24
N ASP A 82 0.98 -16.95 0.89
CA ASP A 82 0.55 -16.93 2.29
C ASP A 82 1.70 -17.21 3.27
N GLY A 83 2.36 -16.12 3.70
CA GLY A 83 3.37 -16.10 4.76
C GLY A 83 4.74 -16.65 4.36
N PRO A 84 5.85 -16.16 4.96
CA PRO A 84 7.14 -16.82 4.80
C PRO A 84 7.12 -18.21 5.47
N PRO A 85 7.77 -19.22 4.86
CA PRO A 85 7.88 -20.55 5.47
C PRO A 85 8.60 -20.46 6.83
N ASP A 86 8.00 -21.04 7.88
CA ASP A 86 8.54 -21.00 9.23
C ASP A 86 9.56 -22.13 9.47
N ALA A 87 10.76 -21.75 9.89
CA ALA A 87 11.83 -22.69 10.22
C ALA A 87 11.50 -23.53 11.47
N VAL A 88 10.73 -22.99 12.42
CA VAL A 88 10.30 -23.72 13.62
C VAL A 88 9.31 -24.81 13.23
N GLU A 89 8.41 -24.53 12.30
CA GLU A 89 7.45 -25.50 11.77
C GLU A 89 8.17 -26.61 10.99
N LEU A 90 9.14 -26.26 10.14
CA LEU A 90 9.94 -27.25 9.41
C LEU A 90 10.76 -28.14 10.36
N ALA A 91 11.34 -27.55 11.40
CA ALA A 91 12.05 -28.27 12.46
C ALA A 91 11.12 -29.23 13.22
N ALA A 92 9.91 -28.80 13.56
CA ALA A 92 8.93 -29.64 14.22
C ALA A 92 8.52 -30.85 13.34
N LEU A 93 8.26 -30.62 12.06
CA LEU A 93 7.96 -31.68 11.09
C LEU A 93 9.13 -32.65 10.91
N TRP A 94 10.37 -32.14 10.91
CA TRP A 94 11.56 -32.97 10.83
C TRP A 94 11.74 -33.83 12.08
N VAL A 95 11.51 -33.28 13.28
CA VAL A 95 11.55 -34.04 14.55
C VAL A 95 10.48 -35.13 14.59
N ILE A 96 9.31 -34.89 13.99
CA ILE A 96 8.27 -35.91 13.81
C ILE A 96 8.78 -37.02 12.89
N ALA A 97 9.41 -36.68 11.76
CA ALA A 97 9.99 -37.65 10.83
C ALA A 97 11.15 -38.47 11.44
N LEU A 98 11.89 -37.88 12.39
CA LEU A 98 12.92 -38.55 13.19
C LEU A 98 12.37 -39.53 14.25
N ASN A 99 11.04 -39.61 14.40
CA ASN A 99 10.35 -40.44 15.40
C ASN A 99 10.83 -40.21 16.85
N VAL A 100 11.14 -38.96 17.19
CA VAL A 100 11.63 -38.58 18.52
C VAL A 100 10.50 -38.68 19.55
N PRO A 101 10.74 -39.29 20.74
CA PRO A 101 9.75 -39.34 21.81
C PRO A 101 9.26 -37.95 22.22
N GLU A 102 7.97 -37.81 22.48
CA GLU A 102 7.30 -36.52 22.75
C GLU A 102 8.03 -35.68 23.81
N ALA A 103 8.51 -36.32 24.88
CA ALA A 103 9.25 -35.68 25.97
C ALA A 103 10.56 -34.98 25.54
N LYS A 104 11.16 -35.35 24.40
CA LYS A 104 12.40 -34.78 23.87
C LYS A 104 12.21 -33.95 22.59
N ARG A 105 10.96 -33.82 22.10
CA ARG A 105 10.71 -33.15 20.82
C ARG A 105 11.05 -31.66 20.86
N ALA A 106 10.76 -30.97 21.96
CA ALA A 106 11.06 -29.53 22.09
C ALA A 106 12.58 -29.26 22.08
N GLU A 107 13.34 -30.06 22.83
CA GLU A 107 14.80 -29.98 22.87
C GLU A 107 15.41 -30.27 21.49
N ARG A 108 14.96 -31.36 20.85
CA ARG A 108 15.47 -31.74 19.53
C ARG A 108 15.04 -30.75 18.43
N ALA A 109 13.85 -30.14 18.54
CA ALA A 109 13.38 -29.12 17.61
C ALA A 109 14.25 -27.86 17.70
N ALA A 110 14.62 -27.43 18.91
CA ALA A 110 15.53 -26.29 19.08
C ALA A 110 16.90 -26.55 18.44
N GLU A 111 17.41 -27.78 18.50
CA GLU A 111 18.68 -28.18 17.87
C GLU A 111 18.62 -28.17 16.34
N VAL A 112 17.51 -28.63 15.74
CA VAL A 112 17.37 -28.69 14.27
C VAL A 112 16.74 -27.45 13.64
N THR A 113 16.30 -26.47 14.44
CA THR A 113 15.76 -25.18 13.94
C THR A 113 16.80 -24.37 13.16
N PRO A 114 18.05 -24.18 13.66
CA PRO A 114 19.07 -23.48 12.89
C PRO A 114 19.39 -24.09 11.50
N PRO A 115 19.60 -25.42 11.35
CA PRO A 115 19.79 -25.99 10.02
C PRO A 115 18.53 -25.92 9.15
N ALA A 116 17.32 -26.07 9.72
CA ALA A 116 16.07 -25.88 8.96
C ALA A 116 15.94 -24.43 8.41
N ALA A 117 16.32 -23.44 9.22
CA ALA A 117 16.36 -22.04 8.79
C ALA A 117 17.40 -21.82 7.69
N ALA A 118 18.60 -22.40 7.82
CA ALA A 118 19.64 -22.29 6.80
C ALA A 118 19.20 -22.86 5.45
N PHE A 119 18.50 -24.01 5.45
CA PHE A 119 17.92 -24.58 4.24
C PHE A 119 16.87 -23.67 3.60
N LEU A 120 15.92 -23.14 4.37
CA LEU A 120 14.87 -22.25 3.86
C LEU A 120 15.45 -20.93 3.31
N VAL A 121 16.48 -20.38 3.95
CA VAL A 121 17.19 -19.19 3.45
C VAL A 121 17.91 -19.48 2.13
N ALA A 122 18.61 -20.61 2.03
CA ALA A 122 19.27 -21.02 0.79
C ALA A 122 18.27 -21.23 -0.34
N LEU A 123 17.14 -21.89 -0.06
CA LEU A 123 16.06 -22.10 -1.02
C LEU A 123 15.44 -20.79 -1.47
N HIS A 124 15.10 -19.90 -0.54
CA HIS A 124 14.52 -18.60 -0.86
C HIS A 124 15.47 -17.72 -1.70
N THR A 125 16.77 -17.78 -1.41
CA THR A 125 17.79 -17.04 -2.17
C THR A 125 17.88 -17.55 -3.60
N GLU A 126 17.92 -18.87 -3.79
CA GLU A 126 17.95 -19.48 -5.12
C GLU A 126 16.66 -19.22 -5.91
N LEU A 127 15.49 -19.28 -5.26
CA LEU A 127 14.21 -18.99 -5.90
C LEU A 127 14.11 -17.55 -6.40
N ARG A 128 14.66 -16.58 -5.64
CA ARG A 128 14.72 -15.17 -6.04
C ARG A 128 15.70 -14.89 -7.18
N ALA A 129 16.73 -15.71 -7.31
CA ALA A 129 17.74 -15.55 -8.35
C ALA A 129 17.26 -16.03 -9.74
N ARG A 130 16.10 -16.70 -9.83
CA ARG A 130 15.53 -17.18 -11.09
C ARG A 130 14.59 -16.13 -11.69
N ASP A 131 14.91 -15.68 -12.89
CA ASP A 131 14.10 -14.71 -13.62
C ASP A 131 12.70 -15.25 -13.93
N GLU A 132 12.57 -16.57 -14.11
CA GLU A 132 11.29 -17.26 -14.37
C GLU A 132 10.34 -17.22 -13.17
N LEU A 133 10.85 -17.02 -11.94
CA LEU A 133 10.06 -16.92 -10.72
C LEU A 133 9.96 -15.47 -10.20
N ARG A 134 10.56 -14.51 -10.91
CA ARG A 134 10.72 -13.11 -10.47
C ARG A 134 9.39 -12.41 -10.22
N GLU A 135 8.39 -12.63 -11.07
CA GLU A 135 7.05 -12.07 -10.90
C GLU A 135 6.35 -12.53 -9.59
N LEU A 136 6.68 -13.74 -9.10
CA LEU A 136 6.16 -14.28 -7.84
C LEU A 136 6.82 -13.61 -6.62
N PHE A 137 8.11 -13.27 -6.70
CA PHE A 137 8.90 -12.75 -5.58
C PHE A 137 9.01 -11.21 -5.51
N ASP A 138 8.84 -10.51 -6.63
CA ASP A 138 8.73 -9.04 -6.65
C ASP A 138 7.48 -8.57 -5.89
N SER A 139 6.45 -9.42 -5.82
CA SER A 139 5.26 -9.20 -4.98
C SER A 139 5.50 -9.44 -3.48
N ARG A 140 6.46 -10.30 -3.09
CA ARG A 140 6.78 -10.60 -1.66
C ARG A 140 7.85 -9.70 -1.05
N ALA A 141 8.71 -9.09 -1.88
CA ALA A 141 9.78 -8.21 -1.41
C ALA A 141 9.24 -7.00 -0.60
N PHE A 142 8.02 -6.56 -0.91
CA PHE A 142 7.32 -5.48 -0.20
C PHE A 142 6.67 -5.93 1.11
N ASP A 143 6.28 -7.20 1.24
CA ASP A 143 5.60 -7.72 2.44
C ASP A 143 6.62 -8.12 3.53
N ILE A 144 7.75 -8.73 3.16
CA ILE A 144 8.84 -9.11 4.10
C ILE A 144 9.53 -7.88 4.68
N THR A 145 9.67 -6.80 3.91
CA THR A 145 10.22 -5.54 4.44
C THR A 145 9.27 -4.87 5.43
N ALA A 146 7.96 -5.02 5.26
CA ALA A 146 6.97 -4.52 6.22
C ALA A 146 7.00 -5.33 7.53
N GLU A 147 7.06 -6.67 7.44
CA GLU A 147 7.02 -7.57 8.59
C GLU A 147 8.35 -7.56 9.39
N ALA A 148 9.50 -7.53 8.70
CA ALA A 148 10.82 -7.37 9.34
C ALA A 148 10.95 -6.01 10.06
N THR A 149 10.28 -4.97 9.57
CA THR A 149 10.25 -3.65 10.24
C THR A 149 9.42 -3.71 11.53
N VAL A 150 8.28 -4.44 11.50
CA VAL A 150 7.45 -4.65 12.69
C VAL A 150 8.18 -5.51 13.73
N GLN A 151 8.84 -6.59 13.32
CA GLN A 151 9.61 -7.44 14.23
C GLN A 151 10.82 -6.72 14.82
N THR A 152 11.52 -5.90 14.02
CA THR A 152 12.64 -5.08 14.50
C THR A 152 12.16 -4.04 15.51
N ALA A 153 11.01 -3.41 15.26
CA ALA A 153 10.39 -2.47 16.21
C ALA A 153 9.95 -3.16 17.51
N GLN A 154 9.39 -4.37 17.43
CA GLN A 154 9.02 -5.17 18.62
C GLN A 154 10.24 -5.61 19.41
N ASN A 155 11.31 -6.08 18.75
CA ASN A 155 12.56 -6.47 19.40
C ASN A 155 13.26 -5.27 20.06
N THR A 156 13.20 -4.09 19.42
CA THR A 156 13.76 -2.85 19.97
C THR A 156 12.96 -2.38 21.18
N ASN A 157 11.63 -2.46 21.12
CA ASN A 157 10.76 -2.14 22.25
C ASN A 157 10.96 -3.12 23.43
N ALA A 158 11.13 -4.42 23.15
CA ALA A 158 11.44 -5.42 24.18
C ALA A 158 12.81 -5.16 24.83
N MET A 159 13.82 -4.79 24.03
CA MET A 159 15.14 -4.40 24.54
C MET A 159 15.07 -3.13 25.40
N LEU A 160 14.29 -2.12 24.99
CA LEU A 160 14.10 -0.90 25.75
C LEU A 160 13.37 -1.15 27.09
N ALA A 161 12.37 -2.04 27.09
CA ALA A 161 11.68 -2.47 28.31
C ALA A 161 12.64 -3.20 29.27
N PHE A 162 13.46 -4.12 28.75
CA PHE A 162 14.45 -4.83 29.55
C PHE A 162 15.53 -3.89 30.13
N LEU A 163 15.99 -2.91 29.36
CA LEU A 163 16.93 -1.89 29.84
C LEU A 163 16.30 -0.95 30.89
N ALA A 164 14.99 -0.72 30.82
CA ALA A 164 14.25 0.03 31.84
C ALA A 164 14.15 -0.78 33.15
N GLU A 165 13.85 -2.08 33.07
CA GLU A 165 13.84 -2.97 34.23
C GLU A 165 15.22 -3.07 34.91
N ILE A 166 16.29 -3.19 34.14
CA ILE A 166 17.67 -3.15 34.68
C ILE A 166 17.94 -1.81 35.37
N ARG A 167 17.53 -0.69 34.78
CA ARG A 167 17.72 0.64 35.36
C ARG A 167 16.97 0.79 36.68
N ASP A 168 15.75 0.29 36.76
CA ASP A 168 14.93 0.35 37.98
C ASP A 168 15.49 -0.58 39.07
N LEU A 169 16.01 -1.75 38.69
CA LEU A 169 16.73 -2.64 39.61
C LEU A 169 18.03 -2.01 40.16
N LEU A 170 18.77 -1.28 39.32
CA LEU A 170 19.99 -0.57 39.73
C LEU A 170 19.68 0.62 40.64
N ARG A 171 18.56 1.32 40.41
CA ARG A 171 18.06 2.40 41.30
C ARG A 171 17.58 1.85 42.64
N ALA A 172 16.85 0.74 42.64
CA ALA A 172 16.36 0.09 43.86
C ALA A 172 17.49 -0.45 44.75
N ARG A 173 18.67 -0.71 44.18
CA ARG A 173 19.87 -1.16 44.92
C ARG A 173 20.78 -0.02 45.41
N GLY A 174 20.43 1.25 45.18
CA GLY A 174 21.21 2.39 45.66
C GLY A 174 22.57 2.58 44.97
N THR A 175 22.77 1.98 43.80
CA THR A 175 23.97 2.19 42.98
C THR A 175 23.73 3.35 42.01
N GLU A 176 24.22 4.53 42.37
CA GLU A 176 24.36 5.69 41.47
C GLU A 176 25.29 5.34 40.27
N PRO A 177 25.01 5.80 39.04
CA PRO A 177 25.91 5.60 37.92
C PRO A 177 27.20 6.39 38.13
N SER A 178 28.32 5.68 38.24
CA SER A 178 29.66 6.27 38.33
C SER A 178 29.95 7.14 37.10
N THR A 179 30.01 8.46 37.30
CA THR A 179 30.70 9.38 36.39
C THR A 179 32.20 9.08 36.46
N TYR A 180 32.70 8.25 35.55
CA TYR A 180 34.14 8.03 35.40
C TYR A 180 34.53 7.96 33.92
N ILE A 181 34.66 9.14 33.31
CA ILE A 181 35.68 9.40 32.29
C ILE A 181 36.34 10.70 32.70
N ASP A 182 37.33 10.62 33.60
CA ASP A 182 38.28 11.70 33.84
C ASP A 182 39.49 11.48 32.93
N ALA A 183 39.75 12.49 32.12
CA ALA A 183 40.84 12.59 31.19
C ALA A 183 42.15 12.87 31.94
N ARG A 184 42.74 11.86 32.58
CA ARG A 184 44.09 11.96 33.20
C ARG A 184 44.91 10.70 33.06
N HIS A 185 45.29 10.37 31.82
CA HIS A 185 46.48 9.58 31.54
C HIS A 185 47.21 10.19 30.34
N SER A 186 47.89 11.31 30.58
CA SER A 186 49.01 11.77 29.76
C SER A 186 49.74 12.88 30.49
N GLN A 187 50.52 12.52 31.52
CA GLN A 187 51.73 13.26 31.84
C GLN A 187 52.71 12.35 32.59
N GLY A 188 53.84 12.13 31.94
CA GLY A 188 54.93 11.33 32.47
C GLY A 188 55.98 11.08 31.42
N PHE A 189 56.56 12.11 30.81
CA PHE A 189 57.96 12.13 30.40
C PHE A 189 58.47 13.57 30.33
N LEU A 190 59.34 13.90 31.28
CA LEU A 190 60.27 15.02 31.21
C LEU A 190 61.28 14.71 30.09
N ASN A 191 61.51 15.65 29.17
CA ASN A 191 62.82 16.30 29.07
C ASN A 191 62.90 17.38 27.97
N ASN A 192 63.42 18.51 28.44
CA ASN A 192 64.25 19.52 27.80
C ASN A 192 63.61 20.77 27.14
N PRO A 193 64.14 21.97 27.46
CA PRO A 193 63.55 23.26 27.13
C PRO A 193 64.19 23.89 25.89
N GLN A 194 63.46 24.75 25.18
CA GLN A 194 63.98 26.03 24.66
C GLN A 194 62.91 26.86 23.94
N ALA A 195 63.08 28.18 24.09
CA ALA A 195 62.56 29.28 23.28
C ALA A 195 61.11 29.73 23.49
N ALA A 196 60.99 30.71 24.39
CA ALA A 196 59.94 31.72 24.39
C ALA A 196 60.01 32.59 23.11
N VAL A 197 58.84 32.89 22.51
CA VAL A 197 58.56 34.17 21.85
C VAL A 197 57.06 34.47 22.02
N SER A 198 56.77 35.58 22.70
CA SER A 198 55.45 36.18 22.86
C SER A 198 54.89 36.66 21.51
N GLN A 199 53.59 36.49 21.27
CA GLN A 199 52.85 37.38 20.36
C GLN A 199 51.35 37.39 20.68
N GLU A 200 50.89 38.56 21.14
CA GLU A 200 49.50 39.01 21.20
C GLU A 200 48.91 39.12 19.79
N TYR A 201 47.76 38.51 19.53
CA TYR A 201 46.71 38.96 18.60
C TYR A 201 45.44 38.19 19.02
N GLY A 202 44.37 38.84 19.47
CA GLY A 202 43.36 39.43 18.60
C GLY A 202 42.02 38.75 18.90
N SER A 203 41.06 39.53 19.37
CA SER A 203 39.75 39.11 19.87
C SER A 203 38.91 38.34 18.84
N VAL A 204 38.45 37.14 19.24
CA VAL A 204 37.44 36.34 18.53
C VAL A 204 36.05 36.93 18.80
N PRO A 205 35.18 37.15 17.79
CA PRO A 205 33.82 37.61 18.01
C PRO A 205 32.98 36.55 18.74
N PRO A 206 31.93 36.94 19.50
CA PRO A 206 31.20 36.00 20.35
C PRO A 206 30.47 34.94 19.51
N SER A 207 30.70 33.69 19.91
CA SER A 207 29.99 32.50 19.45
C SER A 207 28.47 32.67 19.57
N PRO A 208 27.65 32.17 18.63
CA PRO A 208 26.20 32.32 18.68
C PRO A 208 25.67 31.69 19.98
N ALA A 209 24.84 32.45 20.70
CA ALA A 209 24.30 32.09 22.01
C ALA A 209 23.77 30.64 22.00
N ALA A 210 24.31 29.81 22.91
CA ALA A 210 23.81 28.48 23.17
C ALA A 210 22.32 28.56 23.52
N GLN A 211 21.48 27.89 22.72
CA GLN A 211 20.06 27.76 23.03
C GLN A 211 19.91 26.96 24.33
N PRO A 212 18.90 27.28 25.18
CA PRO A 212 18.70 26.61 26.44
C PRO A 212 18.39 25.12 26.21
N GLN A 213 19.30 24.26 26.65
CA GLN A 213 19.13 22.81 26.60
C GLN A 213 17.88 22.41 27.40
N ARG A 214 16.96 21.69 26.76
CA ARG A 214 15.75 21.21 27.42
C ARG A 214 16.09 20.08 28.40
N THR A 215 15.53 20.13 29.61
CA THR A 215 15.77 19.11 30.63
C THR A 215 15.28 17.73 30.18
N PRO A 216 15.97 16.64 30.56
CA PRO A 216 15.53 15.28 30.25
C PRO A 216 14.10 15.00 30.76
N ARG A 217 13.23 14.47 29.89
CA ARG A 217 11.81 14.24 30.19
C ARG A 217 11.56 12.85 30.78
N THR A 218 10.65 12.76 31.75
CA THR A 218 10.20 11.51 32.38
C THR A 218 8.96 10.91 31.70
N VAL A 219 8.27 11.69 30.87
CA VAL A 219 7.06 11.28 30.14
C VAL A 219 7.43 10.71 28.78
N SER A 220 6.74 9.66 28.34
CA SER A 220 6.90 9.08 27.00
C SER A 220 6.60 10.11 25.92
N ASN A 221 7.26 9.97 24.75
CA ASN A 221 7.08 10.88 23.62
C ASN A 221 5.62 10.85 23.12
N PRO A 222 4.89 11.99 23.17
CA PRO A 222 3.48 12.04 22.78
C PRO A 222 3.29 12.07 21.25
N PHE A 223 4.36 12.25 20.48
CA PHE A 223 4.33 12.43 19.04
C PHE A 223 4.56 11.12 18.30
N THR A 224 3.68 10.82 17.35
CA THR A 224 3.67 9.55 16.61
C THR A 224 3.74 9.84 15.11
N ALA A 225 4.92 9.62 14.53
CA ALA A 225 5.12 9.72 13.09
C ALA A 225 4.94 8.34 12.43
N GLY A 226 4.01 8.23 11.48
CA GLY A 226 3.85 7.04 10.63
C GLY A 226 2.50 6.35 10.80
N PRO A 227 2.15 5.82 11.99
CA PRO A 227 0.86 5.17 12.22
C PRO A 227 -0.33 6.10 12.00
N VAL A 228 -1.49 5.50 11.73
CA VAL A 228 -2.78 6.21 11.70
C VAL A 228 -3.10 6.72 13.11
N VAL A 229 -3.32 8.03 13.26
CA VAL A 229 -3.65 8.62 14.57
C VAL A 229 -5.09 8.29 14.97
N SER A 230 -5.33 8.15 16.27
CA SER A 230 -6.69 8.01 16.81
C SER A 230 -7.44 9.35 16.74
N PRO A 231 -8.78 9.37 16.80
CA PRO A 231 -9.56 10.60 16.73
C PRO A 231 -9.23 11.62 17.82
N GLN A 232 -8.79 11.17 19.00
CA GLN A 232 -8.38 12.06 20.11
C GLN A 232 -7.07 12.80 19.82
N HIS A 233 -6.28 12.31 18.88
CA HIS A 233 -5.00 12.91 18.45
C HIS A 233 -5.08 13.42 17.00
N PHE A 234 -6.29 13.57 16.45
CA PHE A 234 -6.52 14.12 15.13
C PHE A 234 -6.72 15.64 15.22
N TYR A 235 -5.76 16.39 14.67
CA TYR A 235 -5.75 17.85 14.74
C TYR A 235 -6.21 18.49 13.43
N GLY A 236 -6.95 19.59 13.58
CA GLY A 236 -7.27 20.49 12.49
C GLY A 236 -8.26 19.95 11.47
N ARG A 237 -8.05 20.34 10.21
CA ARG A 237 -8.87 19.96 9.04
C ARG A 237 -10.32 20.41 9.17
N HIS A 238 -10.54 21.55 9.82
CA HIS A 238 -11.88 22.03 10.13
C HIS A 238 -12.71 22.29 8.86
N ARG A 239 -12.06 22.80 7.81
CA ARG A 239 -12.71 23.02 6.51
C ARG A 239 -13.07 21.69 5.85
N GLU A 240 -12.12 20.76 5.74
CA GLU A 240 -12.36 19.48 5.08
C GLU A 240 -13.39 18.65 5.84
N ARG A 241 -13.36 18.64 7.18
CA ARG A 241 -14.37 17.96 8.01
C ARG A 241 -15.76 18.55 7.79
N ARG A 242 -15.89 19.87 7.75
CA ARG A 242 -17.17 20.54 7.47
C ARG A 242 -17.68 20.23 6.07
N ASP A 243 -16.79 20.29 5.07
CA ASP A 243 -17.14 19.99 3.68
C ASP A 243 -17.57 18.53 3.50
N ILE A 244 -16.89 17.60 4.19
CA ILE A 244 -17.27 16.18 4.23
C ILE A 244 -18.63 16.01 4.90
N SER A 245 -18.83 16.59 6.09
CA SER A 245 -20.10 16.52 6.83
C SER A 245 -21.27 17.05 6.00
N ALA A 246 -21.10 18.20 5.33
CA ALA A 246 -22.11 18.78 4.46
C ALA A 246 -22.47 17.89 3.25
N ARG A 247 -21.61 16.95 2.86
CA ARG A 247 -21.83 16.05 1.72
C ARG A 247 -22.38 14.70 2.13
N ILE A 248 -21.75 14.03 3.10
CA ILE A 248 -22.15 12.69 3.52
C ILE A 248 -23.35 12.71 4.47
N GLY A 249 -23.52 13.80 5.23
CA GLY A 249 -24.65 14.02 6.12
C GLY A 249 -25.85 14.70 5.46
N ALA A 250 -25.76 15.10 4.18
CA ALA A 250 -26.87 15.73 3.48
C ALA A 250 -28.09 14.80 3.36
N LEU A 251 -29.29 15.37 3.18
CA LEU A 251 -30.51 14.59 2.93
C LEU A 251 -30.35 13.63 1.75
N SER A 252 -29.71 14.10 0.68
CA SER A 252 -29.23 13.29 -0.44
C SER A 252 -27.71 13.21 -0.35
N PRO A 253 -27.15 12.14 0.22
CA PRO A 253 -25.72 12.06 0.48
C PRO A 253 -24.94 11.94 -0.83
N GLN A 254 -23.76 12.56 -0.87
CA GLN A 254 -22.90 12.58 -2.04
C GLN A 254 -21.60 11.82 -1.76
N GLY A 255 -21.17 11.03 -2.74
CA GLY A 255 -19.88 10.39 -2.69
C GLY A 255 -18.72 11.39 -2.79
N LEU A 256 -17.60 11.04 -2.19
CA LEU A 256 -16.44 11.89 -2.00
C LEU A 256 -15.14 11.19 -2.40
N SER A 257 -14.28 11.90 -3.13
CA SER A 257 -12.90 11.50 -3.39
C SER A 257 -11.98 12.32 -2.50
N LEU A 258 -11.31 11.67 -1.55
CA LEU A 258 -10.35 12.25 -0.64
C LEU A 258 -8.94 12.10 -1.22
N VAL A 259 -8.39 13.19 -1.74
CA VAL A 259 -7.13 13.17 -2.49
C VAL A 259 -6.02 13.79 -1.68
N GLY A 260 -4.85 13.16 -1.66
CA GLY A 260 -3.69 13.78 -1.03
C GLY A 260 -2.45 12.90 -1.14
N VAL A 261 -1.28 13.52 -1.02
CA VAL A 261 0.00 12.81 -1.10
C VAL A 261 0.14 11.75 -0.01
N ARG A 262 1.07 10.82 -0.20
CA ARG A 262 1.38 9.82 0.83
C ARG A 262 1.69 10.55 2.14
N ARG A 263 1.14 10.05 3.26
CA ARG A 263 1.33 10.61 4.60
C ARG A 263 0.71 12.01 4.83
N SER A 264 -0.22 12.46 3.99
CA SER A 264 -1.00 13.70 4.22
C SER A 264 -2.09 13.59 5.29
N GLY A 265 -2.33 12.39 5.83
CA GLY A 265 -3.34 12.13 6.87
C GLY A 265 -4.67 11.54 6.38
N LYS A 266 -4.76 11.08 5.12
CA LYS A 266 -5.99 10.48 4.55
C LYS A 266 -6.58 9.36 5.41
N SER A 267 -5.78 8.33 5.72
CA SER A 267 -6.21 7.19 6.55
C SER A 267 -6.62 7.61 7.95
N SER A 268 -5.96 8.65 8.51
CA SER A 268 -6.34 9.21 9.81
C SER A 268 -7.68 9.94 9.75
N LEU A 269 -7.98 10.65 8.66
CA LEU A 269 -9.28 11.26 8.45
C LEU A 269 -10.37 10.20 8.20
N LEU A 270 -10.11 9.15 7.43
CA LEU A 270 -11.06 8.04 7.26
C LEU A 270 -11.38 7.35 8.59
N ARG A 271 -10.34 7.12 9.42
CA ARG A 271 -10.52 6.61 10.78
C ARG A 271 -11.35 7.56 11.64
N TYR A 272 -11.06 8.86 11.57
CA TYR A 272 -11.82 9.90 12.25
C TYR A 272 -13.31 9.86 11.87
N ILE A 273 -13.62 9.82 10.57
CA ILE A 273 -15.00 9.75 10.07
C ILE A 273 -15.70 8.50 10.64
N GLY A 274 -15.05 7.33 10.58
CA GLY A 274 -15.64 6.10 11.07
C GLY A 274 -15.91 6.08 12.58
N GLU A 275 -14.95 6.51 13.39
CA GLU A 275 -15.08 6.51 14.85
C GLU A 275 -15.91 7.71 15.39
N ARG A 276 -16.02 8.81 14.63
CA ARG A 276 -16.80 10.01 14.98
C ARG A 276 -17.96 10.26 14.01
N THR A 277 -18.61 9.20 13.55
CA THR A 277 -19.67 9.29 12.53
C THR A 277 -20.79 10.28 12.91
N GLY A 278 -21.13 10.39 14.19
CA GLY A 278 -22.14 11.36 14.68
C GLY A 278 -21.78 12.84 14.47
N GLU A 279 -20.51 13.16 14.20
CA GLU A 279 -20.11 14.53 13.80
C GLU A 279 -20.41 14.80 12.31
N PHE A 280 -20.66 13.77 11.52
CA PHE A 280 -20.85 13.87 10.06
C PHE A 280 -22.28 13.57 9.63
N CYS A 281 -22.93 12.61 10.29
CA CYS A 281 -24.29 12.18 9.99
C CYS A 281 -25.15 12.31 11.26
N GLY A 282 -26.37 12.79 11.12
CA GLY A 282 -27.32 12.85 12.23
C GLY A 282 -27.72 11.44 12.72
N GLU A 283 -28.06 11.30 14.00
CA GLU A 283 -28.45 10.00 14.58
C GLU A 283 -29.68 9.41 13.89
N GLU A 284 -30.61 10.27 13.45
CA GLU A 284 -31.82 9.92 12.71
C GLU A 284 -31.53 9.28 11.34
N GLN A 285 -30.31 9.44 10.83
CA GLN A 285 -29.88 8.86 9.56
C GLN A 285 -29.41 7.41 9.70
N HIS A 286 -29.30 6.90 10.93
CA HIS A 286 -28.86 5.54 11.26
C HIS A 286 -27.69 5.03 10.38
N PRO A 287 -26.54 5.73 10.40
CA PRO A 287 -25.42 5.41 9.52
C PRO A 287 -24.77 4.08 9.91
N ILE A 288 -24.59 3.19 8.93
CA ILE A 288 -23.75 2.00 9.01
C ILE A 288 -22.45 2.33 8.30
N VAL A 289 -21.35 2.35 9.05
CA VAL A 289 -20.02 2.60 8.47
C VAL A 289 -19.27 1.30 8.25
N VAL A 290 -18.78 1.09 7.03
CA VAL A 290 -17.88 -0.01 6.69
C VAL A 290 -16.57 0.54 6.13
N GLN A 291 -15.46 0.16 6.75
CA GLN A 291 -14.11 0.49 6.29
C GLN A 291 -13.51 -0.66 5.48
N ILE A 292 -12.99 -0.32 4.30
CA ILE A 292 -12.29 -1.22 3.37
C ILE A 292 -10.91 -0.63 3.12
N ASP A 293 -9.87 -1.40 3.37
CA ASP A 293 -8.48 -0.99 3.18
C ASP A 293 -7.85 -1.85 2.10
N LEU A 294 -7.61 -1.27 0.93
CA LEU A 294 -7.14 -2.00 -0.24
C LEU A 294 -5.64 -2.35 -0.17
N GLN A 295 -4.95 -2.05 0.94
CA GLN A 295 -3.67 -2.70 1.23
C GLN A 295 -3.86 -4.17 1.61
N GLN A 296 -5.02 -4.55 2.13
CA GLN A 296 -5.32 -5.91 2.55
C GLN A 296 -5.71 -6.77 1.34
N GLN A 297 -4.97 -7.85 1.13
CA GLN A 297 -5.16 -8.72 -0.04
C GLN A 297 -6.60 -9.25 -0.20
N ARG A 298 -7.29 -9.49 0.91
CA ARG A 298 -8.69 -9.96 0.93
C ARG A 298 -9.70 -8.99 0.30
N TYR A 299 -9.33 -7.73 0.04
CA TYR A 299 -10.17 -6.72 -0.59
C TYR A 299 -9.73 -6.37 -2.02
N LEU A 300 -8.69 -7.02 -2.54
CA LEU A 300 -8.19 -6.81 -3.91
C LEU A 300 -8.97 -7.61 -4.98
N SER A 301 -10.26 -7.88 -4.72
CA SER A 301 -11.20 -8.42 -5.70
C SER A 301 -12.61 -7.92 -5.38
N PRO A 302 -13.53 -7.80 -6.37
CA PRO A 302 -14.91 -7.39 -6.11
C PRO A 302 -15.62 -8.28 -5.09
N ALA A 303 -15.42 -9.61 -5.18
CA ALA A 303 -15.98 -10.56 -4.22
C ALA A 303 -15.44 -10.34 -2.80
N GLY A 304 -14.15 -10.02 -2.69
CA GLY A 304 -13.51 -9.68 -1.42
C GLY A 304 -14.09 -8.42 -0.77
N ILE A 305 -14.32 -7.37 -1.56
CA ILE A 305 -14.97 -6.14 -1.09
C ILE A 305 -16.40 -6.42 -0.65
N LEU A 306 -17.19 -7.16 -1.44
CA LEU A 306 -18.56 -7.54 -1.08
C LEU A 306 -18.60 -8.34 0.23
N GLU A 307 -17.68 -9.29 0.44
CA GLU A 307 -17.56 -10.02 1.70
C GLU A 307 -17.12 -9.12 2.86
N GLY A 308 -16.30 -8.11 2.58
CA GLY A 308 -15.98 -7.03 3.53
C GLY A 308 -17.21 -6.25 3.96
N LEU A 309 -18.04 -5.83 3.00
CA LEU A 309 -19.32 -5.17 3.24
C LEU A 309 -20.27 -6.04 4.06
N ARG A 310 -20.46 -7.30 3.66
CA ARG A 310 -21.32 -8.25 4.38
C ARG A 310 -20.94 -8.35 5.86
N ARG A 311 -19.65 -8.54 6.14
CA ARG A 311 -19.12 -8.64 7.51
C ARG A 311 -19.17 -7.31 8.26
N GLY A 312 -18.97 -6.19 7.58
CA GLY A 312 -19.09 -4.85 8.16
C GLY A 312 -20.52 -4.56 8.60
N ILE A 313 -21.48 -4.79 7.71
CA ILE A 313 -22.91 -4.60 7.97
C ILE A 313 -23.37 -5.58 9.06
N ALA A 314 -22.96 -6.84 9.02
CA ALA A 314 -23.29 -7.81 10.07
C ALA A 314 -22.80 -7.37 11.45
N ARG A 315 -21.59 -6.81 11.54
CA ARG A 315 -21.07 -6.27 12.81
C ARG A 315 -21.87 -5.06 13.32
N ALA A 316 -22.36 -4.21 12.43
CA ALA A 316 -23.12 -3.02 12.79
C ALA A 316 -24.60 -3.30 13.09
N THR A 317 -25.17 -4.33 12.49
CA THR A 317 -26.62 -4.63 12.56
C THR A 317 -26.97 -5.89 13.35
N GLY A 318 -25.99 -6.75 13.64
CA GLY A 318 -26.16 -8.04 14.30
C GLY A 318 -26.42 -9.22 13.35
N SER A 319 -26.75 -8.96 12.08
CA SER A 319 -27.05 -10.00 11.09
C SER A 319 -26.50 -9.63 9.71
N PRO A 320 -26.00 -10.58 8.92
CA PRO A 320 -25.55 -10.27 7.57
C PRO A 320 -26.75 -9.89 6.68
N PRO A 321 -26.59 -8.91 5.79
CA PRO A 321 -27.64 -8.48 4.86
C PRO A 321 -27.99 -9.54 3.80
N TRP A 322 -27.11 -10.52 3.58
CA TRP A 322 -27.35 -11.70 2.75
C TRP A 322 -26.51 -12.90 3.23
N GLN A 323 -26.92 -14.12 2.87
CA GLN A 323 -26.15 -15.34 3.17
C GLN A 323 -25.04 -15.56 2.14
N ARG A 324 -23.91 -16.14 2.58
CA ARG A 324 -22.75 -16.33 1.71
C ARG A 324 -23.07 -17.27 0.53
N ASP A 325 -23.87 -18.30 0.77
CA ASP A 325 -24.13 -19.38 -0.19
C ASP A 325 -25.34 -19.09 -1.11
N GLU A 326 -26.10 -18.02 -0.82
CA GLU A 326 -27.32 -17.63 -1.57
C GLU A 326 -27.12 -16.37 -2.42
N CYS A 327 -25.89 -15.86 -2.52
CA CYS A 327 -25.62 -14.59 -3.20
C CYS A 327 -25.53 -14.76 -4.73
N ASP A 328 -26.70 -14.88 -5.36
CA ASP A 328 -26.84 -14.79 -6.82
C ASP A 328 -26.75 -13.33 -7.32
N ALA A 329 -26.94 -13.11 -8.63
CA ALA A 329 -26.92 -11.76 -9.20
C ALA A 329 -28.03 -10.86 -8.63
N LEU A 330 -29.23 -11.40 -8.37
CA LEU A 330 -30.36 -10.66 -7.79
C LEU A 330 -30.09 -10.24 -6.33
N CYS A 331 -29.47 -11.12 -5.55
CA CYS A 331 -29.07 -10.84 -4.18
C CYS A 331 -28.07 -9.69 -4.09
N ARG A 332 -27.12 -9.58 -5.04
CA ARG A 332 -26.11 -8.50 -5.10
C ARG A 332 -26.70 -7.11 -5.31
N ASP A 333 -27.88 -7.02 -5.91
CA ASP A 333 -28.51 -5.75 -6.28
C ASP A 333 -29.62 -5.33 -5.31
N GLY A 334 -30.24 -6.27 -4.60
CA GLY A 334 -31.36 -5.98 -3.69
C GLY A 334 -30.97 -5.51 -2.28
N TRP A 335 -29.85 -5.98 -1.72
CA TRP A 335 -29.49 -5.71 -0.33
C TRP A 335 -29.24 -4.22 0.03
N PRO A 336 -28.72 -3.36 -0.86
CA PRO A 336 -28.60 -1.94 -0.54
C PRO A 336 -29.98 -1.29 -0.40
N GLY A 337 -30.96 -1.75 -1.19
CA GLY A 337 -32.35 -1.32 -1.11
C GLY A 337 -32.98 -1.68 0.23
N SER A 338 -32.78 -2.92 0.71
CA SER A 338 -33.34 -3.34 2.00
C SER A 338 -32.79 -2.54 3.18
N LEU A 339 -31.50 -2.15 3.16
CA LEU A 339 -30.94 -1.26 4.16
C LEU A 339 -31.59 0.13 4.12
N ARG A 340 -31.71 0.72 2.93
CA ARG A 340 -32.36 2.03 2.74
C ARG A 340 -33.81 2.00 3.20
N ASP A 341 -34.56 0.97 2.81
CA ASP A 341 -35.97 0.82 3.14
C ASP A 341 -36.18 0.59 4.65
N SER A 342 -35.16 0.10 5.37
CA SER A 342 -35.12 0.05 6.84
C SER A 342 -34.71 1.38 7.51
N GLY A 343 -34.59 2.46 6.73
CA GLY A 343 -34.20 3.79 7.21
C GLY A 343 -32.71 3.95 7.51
N ARG A 344 -31.87 2.98 7.10
CA ARG A 344 -30.43 2.99 7.38
C ARG A 344 -29.64 3.49 6.18
N ARG A 345 -28.52 4.16 6.45
CA ARG A 345 -27.61 4.65 5.41
C ARG A 345 -26.29 3.91 5.45
N LEU A 346 -25.87 3.35 4.33
CA LEU A 346 -24.56 2.73 4.23
C LEU A 346 -23.49 3.77 3.82
N LEU A 347 -22.49 3.96 4.67
CA LEU A 347 -21.29 4.73 4.38
C LEU A 347 -20.10 3.77 4.21
N VAL A 348 -19.53 3.73 3.02
CA VAL A 348 -18.36 2.89 2.71
C VAL A 348 -17.13 3.78 2.58
N LEU A 349 -16.16 3.56 3.47
CA LEU A 349 -14.88 4.24 3.49
C LEU A 349 -13.84 3.33 2.84
N ILE A 350 -13.27 3.73 1.72
CA ILE A 350 -12.28 2.95 0.97
C ILE A 350 -10.93 3.66 1.07
N ASP A 351 -9.91 2.99 1.60
CA ASP A 351 -8.54 3.50 1.67
C ASP A 351 -7.63 2.89 0.60
N GLU A 352 -6.61 3.65 0.20
CA GLU A 352 -5.54 3.23 -0.72
C GLU A 352 -6.05 2.72 -2.09
N PHE A 353 -6.96 3.48 -2.71
CA PHE A 353 -7.64 3.09 -3.96
C PHE A 353 -6.71 2.76 -5.12
N GLU A 354 -5.53 3.40 -5.19
CA GLU A 354 -4.50 3.09 -6.19
C GLU A 354 -4.10 1.61 -6.23
N ARG A 355 -4.37 0.82 -5.18
CA ARG A 355 -4.06 -0.61 -5.16
C ARG A 355 -4.90 -1.43 -6.14
N ILE A 356 -6.09 -0.95 -6.53
CA ILE A 356 -6.93 -1.60 -7.55
C ILE A 356 -6.25 -1.65 -8.93
N THR A 357 -5.36 -0.69 -9.22
CA THR A 357 -4.64 -0.63 -10.50
C THR A 357 -3.85 -1.91 -10.81
N GLN A 358 -3.41 -2.63 -9.77
CA GLN A 358 -2.66 -3.89 -9.89
C GLN A 358 -3.55 -5.08 -10.31
N ARG A 359 -4.87 -4.94 -10.24
CA ARG A 359 -5.87 -6.00 -10.47
C ARG A 359 -6.98 -5.54 -11.41
N LEU A 360 -6.69 -4.58 -12.28
CA LEU A 360 -7.71 -3.88 -13.06
C LEU A 360 -8.66 -4.79 -13.84
N ALA A 361 -8.16 -5.90 -14.39
CA ALA A 361 -8.96 -6.89 -15.11
C ALA A 361 -10.11 -7.45 -14.25
N GLU A 362 -9.90 -7.62 -12.95
CA GLU A 362 -10.92 -8.10 -12.00
C GLU A 362 -11.98 -7.02 -11.70
N PHE A 363 -11.72 -5.75 -12.02
CA PHE A 363 -12.54 -4.60 -11.64
C PHE A 363 -13.20 -3.86 -12.82
N GLN A 364 -13.12 -4.39 -14.05
CA GLN A 364 -13.62 -3.69 -15.25
C GLN A 364 -15.10 -3.31 -15.17
N ASP A 365 -15.97 -4.22 -14.69
CA ASP A 365 -17.42 -3.99 -14.58
C ASP A 365 -17.85 -3.46 -13.19
N TRP A 366 -16.95 -3.47 -12.21
CA TRP A 366 -17.26 -3.13 -10.82
C TRP A 366 -17.61 -1.65 -10.64
N GLY A 367 -16.96 -0.77 -11.40
CA GLY A 367 -17.17 0.68 -11.29
C GLY A 367 -18.58 1.12 -11.66
N GLU A 368 -19.20 0.52 -12.68
CA GLU A 368 -20.54 0.92 -13.15
C GLU A 368 -21.64 0.51 -12.15
N ASP A 369 -21.51 -0.68 -11.55
CA ASP A 369 -22.42 -1.15 -10.50
C ASP A 369 -22.40 -0.22 -9.28
N TRP A 370 -21.20 0.11 -8.79
CA TRP A 370 -21.04 0.97 -7.61
C TRP A 370 -21.43 2.42 -7.89
N ARG A 371 -21.21 2.89 -9.11
CA ARG A 371 -21.73 4.18 -9.60
C ARG A 371 -23.24 4.22 -9.49
N SER A 372 -23.93 3.24 -10.07
CA SER A 372 -25.39 3.13 -10.02
C SER A 372 -25.90 3.10 -8.58
N LYS A 373 -25.28 2.31 -7.70
CA LYS A 373 -25.64 2.22 -6.28
C LYS A 373 -25.42 3.55 -5.53
N SER A 374 -24.34 4.27 -5.82
CA SER A 374 -24.07 5.58 -5.24
C SER A 374 -25.08 6.64 -5.71
N THR A 375 -25.35 6.71 -7.01
CA THR A 375 -26.26 7.71 -7.61
C THR A 375 -27.71 7.51 -7.18
N ASN A 376 -28.12 6.26 -6.97
CA ASN A 376 -29.44 5.92 -6.42
C ASN A 376 -29.52 6.07 -4.88
N SER A 377 -28.52 6.69 -4.25
CA SER A 377 -28.44 6.90 -2.79
C SER A 377 -28.55 5.60 -1.97
N LEU A 378 -28.15 4.47 -2.55
CA LEU A 378 -28.16 3.17 -1.87
C LEU A 378 -26.93 3.00 -0.97
N LEU A 379 -25.85 3.68 -1.31
CA LEU A 379 -24.63 3.77 -0.52
C LEU A 379 -23.97 5.12 -0.73
N THR A 380 -23.13 5.53 0.21
CA THR A 380 -22.29 6.72 0.11
C THR A 380 -20.84 6.30 0.18
N LEU A 381 -20.04 6.74 -0.80
CA LEU A 381 -18.62 6.38 -0.90
C LEU A 381 -17.74 7.52 -0.41
N VAL A 382 -16.72 7.18 0.39
CA VAL A 382 -15.59 8.07 0.67
C VAL A 382 -14.33 7.32 0.30
N ILE A 383 -13.70 7.72 -0.81
CA ILE A 383 -12.56 7.01 -1.38
C ILE A 383 -11.31 7.84 -1.21
N ALA A 384 -10.33 7.32 -0.46
CA ALA A 384 -9.02 7.93 -0.32
C ALA A 384 -8.05 7.43 -1.39
N SER A 385 -7.36 8.36 -2.05
CA SER A 385 -6.40 8.06 -3.10
C SER A 385 -5.25 9.06 -3.14
N ALA A 386 -4.11 8.64 -3.69
CA ALA A 386 -2.98 9.54 -3.91
C ALA A 386 -3.24 10.61 -4.99
N ARG A 387 -4.11 10.29 -5.96
CA ARG A 387 -4.46 11.13 -7.11
C ARG A 387 -5.99 11.19 -7.27
N PRO A 388 -6.55 12.24 -7.89
CA PRO A 388 -7.96 12.27 -8.24
C PRO A 388 -8.36 11.03 -9.04
N LEU A 389 -9.53 10.47 -8.73
CA LEU A 389 -9.95 9.20 -9.33
C LEU A 389 -10.01 9.28 -10.85
N HIS A 390 -10.47 10.39 -11.43
CA HIS A 390 -10.46 10.57 -12.87
C HIS A 390 -9.05 10.43 -13.49
N GLU A 391 -7.99 10.89 -12.82
CA GLU A 391 -6.60 10.70 -13.29
C GLU A 391 -6.18 9.23 -13.17
N VAL A 392 -6.57 8.55 -12.09
CA VAL A 392 -6.30 7.12 -11.90
C VAL A 392 -6.95 6.31 -13.02
N TYR A 393 -8.22 6.56 -13.34
CA TYR A 393 -8.94 5.89 -14.43
C TYR A 393 -8.36 6.20 -15.81
N GLN A 394 -8.02 7.46 -16.09
CA GLN A 394 -7.37 7.84 -17.35
C GLN A 394 -6.03 7.12 -17.55
N SER A 395 -5.21 6.99 -16.49
CA SER A 395 -3.92 6.28 -16.55
C SER A 395 -4.07 4.80 -16.89
N MET A 396 -5.27 4.25 -16.66
CA MET A 396 -5.62 2.86 -16.92
C MET A 396 -6.30 2.65 -18.29
N GLY A 397 -6.44 3.70 -19.10
CA GLY A 397 -7.18 3.63 -20.37
C GLY A 397 -8.68 3.36 -20.19
N LEU A 398 -9.20 3.49 -18.96
CA LEU A 398 -10.62 3.33 -18.68
C LEU A 398 -11.34 4.67 -18.87
N THR A 399 -12.44 4.63 -19.61
CA THR A 399 -13.37 5.75 -19.77
C THR A 399 -14.42 5.81 -18.66
N SER A 400 -14.28 4.97 -17.62
CA SER A 400 -15.34 4.74 -16.64
C SER A 400 -15.80 6.04 -15.99
N PRO A 401 -17.11 6.29 -15.95
CA PRO A 401 -17.66 7.51 -15.40
C PRO A 401 -17.62 7.55 -13.86
N PHE A 402 -17.29 6.44 -13.18
CA PHE A 402 -17.32 6.28 -11.71
C PHE A 402 -16.63 7.42 -10.94
N GLY A 403 -15.44 7.85 -11.38
CA GLY A 403 -14.68 8.91 -10.73
C GLY A 403 -15.26 10.33 -10.89
N ASN A 404 -16.15 10.56 -11.87
CA ASN A 404 -16.68 11.89 -12.20
C ASN A 404 -17.87 12.31 -11.33
N GLU A 405 -18.53 11.36 -10.66
CA GLU A 405 -19.65 11.64 -9.76
C GLU A 405 -19.23 11.97 -8.33
N LEU A 406 -17.97 11.69 -7.99
CA LEU A 406 -17.46 11.90 -6.64
C LEU A 406 -16.90 13.31 -6.53
N THR A 407 -17.40 14.06 -5.53
CA THR A 407 -16.86 15.39 -5.31
C THR A 407 -15.48 15.28 -4.67
N THR A 408 -14.48 15.95 -5.25
CA THR A 408 -13.11 15.86 -4.76
C THR A 408 -12.89 16.79 -3.55
N THR A 409 -12.10 16.33 -2.59
CA THR A 409 -11.57 17.11 -1.47
C THR A 409 -10.08 16.83 -1.37
N PHE A 410 -9.25 17.87 -1.52
CA PHE A 410 -7.80 17.75 -1.40
C PHE A 410 -7.36 17.93 0.05
N LEU A 411 -6.49 17.05 0.52
CA LEU A 411 -5.80 17.17 1.81
C LEU A 411 -4.41 17.73 1.61
N ALA A 412 -4.31 19.06 1.75
CA ALA A 412 -3.08 19.84 1.68
C ALA A 412 -2.25 19.71 2.98
N ALA A 413 -1.31 20.61 3.22
CA ALA A 413 -0.73 20.78 4.55
C ALA A 413 -1.80 21.19 5.59
N LEU A 414 -1.53 20.98 6.87
CA LEU A 414 -2.33 21.57 7.96
C LEU A 414 -2.14 23.09 7.97
N ASP A 415 -3.20 23.80 8.35
CA ASP A 415 -3.12 25.23 8.60
C ASP A 415 -2.12 25.53 9.73
N THR A 416 -1.52 26.72 9.69
CA THR A 416 -0.48 27.12 10.65
C THR A 416 -0.95 26.99 12.10
N ALA A 417 -2.19 27.37 12.39
CA ALA A 417 -2.76 27.25 13.73
C ALA A 417 -2.89 25.78 14.16
N ASP A 418 -3.36 24.91 13.26
CA ASP A 418 -3.66 23.50 13.56
C ASP A 418 -2.39 22.70 13.91
N TRP A 419 -1.33 22.83 13.12
CA TRP A 419 -0.09 22.10 13.40
C TRP A 419 0.67 22.69 14.59
N GLN A 420 0.57 24.00 14.83
CA GLN A 420 1.13 24.63 16.02
C GLN A 420 0.42 24.15 17.28
N GLN A 421 -0.91 24.03 17.24
CA GLN A 421 -1.69 23.49 18.36
C GLN A 421 -1.30 22.04 18.66
N LEU A 422 -1.14 21.20 17.63
CA LEU A 422 -0.64 19.82 17.79
C LEU A 422 0.68 19.78 18.56
N VAL A 423 1.63 20.65 18.19
CA VAL A 423 2.95 20.74 18.82
C VAL A 423 2.84 21.23 20.27
N GLN A 424 2.06 22.29 20.50
CA GLN A 424 1.85 22.87 21.82
C GLN A 424 1.18 21.89 22.79
N ASP A 425 0.10 21.24 22.37
CA ASP A 425 -0.63 20.27 23.20
C ASP A 425 0.24 19.06 23.56
N GLY A 426 1.14 18.65 22.67
CA GLY A 426 2.12 17.59 22.96
C GLY A 426 3.12 17.99 24.04
N PHE A 427 3.71 19.19 23.97
CA PHE A 427 4.66 19.67 24.98
C PHE A 427 3.99 20.03 26.32
N ALA A 428 2.76 20.52 26.27
CA ALA A 428 1.98 20.83 27.46
C ALA A 428 1.75 19.59 28.34
N LYS A 429 1.68 18.38 27.76
CA LYS A 429 1.59 17.12 28.53
C LYS A 429 2.80 16.85 29.44
N ALA A 430 3.96 17.43 29.13
CA ALA A 430 5.15 17.41 29.98
C ALA A 430 5.33 18.70 30.80
N GLY A 431 4.34 19.61 30.78
CA GLY A 431 4.44 20.91 31.44
C GLY A 431 5.42 21.88 30.77
N GLU A 432 5.74 21.64 29.48
CA GLU A 432 6.68 22.46 28.73
C GLU A 432 5.97 23.40 27.75
N THR A 433 6.64 24.52 27.48
CA THR A 433 6.20 25.48 26.45
C THR A 433 7.12 25.40 25.24
N VAL A 434 6.56 25.68 24.07
CA VAL A 434 7.28 25.64 22.80
C VAL A 434 7.61 27.07 22.41
N THR A 435 8.88 27.33 22.09
CA THR A 435 9.31 28.67 21.71
C THR A 435 8.95 28.98 20.26
N THR A 436 8.91 30.26 19.90
CA THR A 436 8.72 30.69 18.51
C THR A 436 9.83 30.17 17.59
N THR A 437 11.05 30.01 18.12
CA THR A 437 12.19 29.45 17.39
C THR A 437 11.97 27.99 17.04
N ASP A 438 11.39 27.21 17.96
CA ASP A 438 11.03 25.81 17.69
C ASP A 438 9.97 25.70 16.61
N LEU A 439 8.93 26.55 16.67
CA LEU A 439 7.86 26.56 15.67
C LEU A 439 8.41 26.93 14.29
N ALA A 440 9.28 27.94 14.19
CA ALA A 440 9.92 28.32 12.93
C ALA A 440 10.81 27.20 12.37
N TRP A 441 11.53 26.48 13.25
CA TRP A 441 12.34 25.33 12.86
C TRP A 441 11.48 24.17 12.33
N ILE A 442 10.38 23.83 13.02
CA ILE A 442 9.42 22.80 12.56
C ILE A 442 8.80 23.20 11.22
N ASP A 443 8.36 24.45 11.07
CA ASP A 443 7.77 24.95 9.83
C ASP A 443 8.73 24.81 8.64
N ALA A 444 10.01 25.16 8.83
CA ALA A 444 11.04 25.04 7.80
C ALA A 444 11.27 23.59 7.35
N LEU A 445 11.23 22.63 8.28
CA LEU A 445 11.46 21.21 7.99
C LEU A 445 10.24 20.50 7.41
N ALA A 446 9.03 20.86 7.86
CA ALA A 446 7.84 20.04 7.66
C ALA A 446 6.72 20.69 6.84
N GLY A 447 6.71 22.03 6.71
CA GLY A 447 5.73 22.75 5.89
C GLY A 447 4.26 22.47 6.20
N GLY A 448 3.95 22.03 7.42
CA GLY A 448 2.59 21.70 7.86
C GLY A 448 2.05 20.32 7.43
N LEU A 449 2.80 19.51 6.68
CA LEU A 449 2.34 18.14 6.35
C LEU A 449 2.36 17.26 7.61
N PRO A 450 1.24 16.60 8.00
CA PRO A 450 1.10 15.98 9.33
C PRO A 450 2.23 15.03 9.73
N PHE A 451 2.64 14.15 8.82
CA PHE A 451 3.72 13.20 9.09
C PHE A 451 5.06 13.89 9.35
N TYR A 452 5.42 14.88 8.54
CA TYR A 452 6.69 15.58 8.69
C TYR A 452 6.68 16.47 9.95
N VAL A 453 5.53 17.07 10.30
CA VAL A 453 5.38 17.82 11.55
C VAL A 453 5.59 16.89 12.74
N GLN A 454 4.88 15.76 12.78
CA GLN A 454 5.01 14.73 13.83
C GLN A 454 6.44 14.18 13.92
N LEU A 455 7.12 14.01 12.78
CA LEU A 455 8.51 13.56 12.75
C LEU A 455 9.46 14.63 13.32
N ALA A 456 9.36 15.86 12.85
CA ALA A 456 10.22 16.97 13.31
C ALA A 456 10.07 17.21 14.81
N VAL A 457 8.83 17.27 15.29
CA VAL A 457 8.55 17.49 16.71
C VAL A 457 8.95 16.30 17.58
N SER A 458 8.85 15.07 17.07
CA SER A 458 9.34 13.87 17.74
C SER A 458 10.87 13.90 17.90
N MET A 459 11.60 14.34 16.87
CA MET A 459 13.06 14.50 16.95
C MET A 459 13.44 15.62 17.92
N LEU A 460 12.72 16.73 17.91
CA LEU A 460 12.92 17.81 18.88
C LEU A 460 12.65 17.36 20.32
N TRP A 461 11.60 16.56 20.52
CA TRP A 461 11.31 15.93 21.81
C TRP A 461 12.43 14.99 22.25
N GLN A 462 12.98 14.19 21.35
CA GLN A 462 14.00 13.22 21.71
C GLN A 462 15.35 13.88 22.05
N HIS A 463 15.75 14.88 21.26
CA HIS A 463 17.09 15.44 21.33
C HIS A 463 17.19 16.75 22.12
N GLY A 464 16.08 17.45 22.36
CA GLY A 464 16.05 18.70 23.12
C GLY A 464 16.58 19.93 22.39
N ASP A 465 17.51 19.74 21.44
CA ASP A 465 18.19 20.78 20.67
C ASP A 465 17.97 20.64 19.15
N HIS A 466 17.98 21.76 18.42
CA HIS A 466 17.69 21.80 16.98
C HIS A 466 18.72 21.05 16.12
N ALA A 467 20.01 21.18 16.39
CA ALA A 467 21.06 20.58 15.56
C ALA A 467 21.01 19.04 15.55
N PRO A 468 21.03 18.32 16.70
CA PRO A 468 20.90 16.87 16.69
C PRO A 468 19.51 16.41 16.21
N ALA A 469 18.45 17.14 16.53
CA ALA A 469 17.11 16.83 16.01
C ALA A 469 17.03 16.95 14.48
N GLN A 470 17.72 17.93 13.89
CA GLN A 470 17.74 18.14 12.44
C GLN A 470 18.47 17.01 11.73
N ALA A 471 19.64 16.60 12.21
CA ALA A 471 20.37 15.47 11.64
C ALA A 471 19.54 14.16 11.69
N ALA A 472 18.87 13.91 12.82
CA ALA A 472 17.98 12.75 12.96
C ALA A 472 16.74 12.85 12.04
N PHE A 473 16.16 14.04 11.91
CA PHE A 473 15.04 14.28 11.00
C PHE A 473 15.45 14.05 9.54
N GLU A 474 16.58 14.61 9.10
CA GLU A 474 17.09 14.46 7.74
C GLU A 474 17.32 12.99 7.39
N ALA A 475 17.94 12.22 8.29
CA ALA A 475 18.17 10.79 8.11
C ALA A 475 16.85 10.00 7.91
N GLN A 476 15.81 10.32 8.67
CA GLN A 476 14.51 9.64 8.58
C GLN A 476 13.61 10.16 7.46
N ALA A 477 13.67 11.46 7.15
CA ALA A 477 12.84 12.10 6.14
C ALA A 477 13.34 11.85 4.71
N THR A 478 14.65 11.64 4.51
CA THR A 478 15.26 11.47 3.18
C THR A 478 14.66 10.31 2.38
N PRO A 479 14.50 9.08 2.93
CA PRO A 479 13.85 7.98 2.21
C PRO A 479 12.41 8.31 1.79
N HIS A 480 11.68 9.08 2.61
CA HIS A 480 10.32 9.52 2.30
C HIS A 480 10.28 10.61 1.23
N CYS A 481 11.25 11.53 1.23
CA CYS A 481 11.44 12.50 0.16
C CYS A 481 11.73 11.81 -1.18
N ALA A 482 12.56 10.75 -1.17
CA ALA A 482 12.88 9.97 -2.35
C ALA A 482 11.67 9.19 -2.91
N ASP A 483 10.87 8.55 -2.04
CA ASP A 483 9.62 7.89 -2.46
C ASP A 483 8.61 8.90 -2.99
N LEU A 484 8.45 10.05 -2.32
CA LEU A 484 7.58 11.13 -2.78
C LEU A 484 8.00 11.60 -4.18
N TRP A 485 9.29 11.93 -4.36
CA TRP A 485 9.84 12.40 -5.64
C TRP A 485 9.60 11.41 -6.79
N ARG A 486 9.80 10.12 -6.55
CA ARG A 486 9.63 9.05 -7.55
C ARG A 486 8.19 8.92 -8.04
N ARG A 487 7.20 9.28 -7.21
CA ARG A 487 5.76 9.19 -7.53
C ARG A 487 5.20 10.44 -8.19
N LEU A 488 5.99 11.51 -8.27
CA LEU A 488 5.60 12.72 -8.98
C LEU A 488 5.67 12.51 -10.49
N ARG A 489 4.76 13.16 -11.21
CA ARG A 489 4.80 13.15 -12.67
C ARG A 489 5.99 13.98 -13.18
N PRO A 490 6.47 13.73 -14.41
CA PRO A 490 7.59 14.48 -14.98
C PRO A 490 7.35 15.99 -15.09
N ASP A 491 6.10 16.44 -15.25
CA ASP A 491 5.73 17.87 -15.24
C ASP A 491 5.80 18.46 -13.82
N GLU A 492 5.29 17.76 -12.82
CA GLU A 492 5.36 18.13 -11.40
C GLU A 492 6.81 18.20 -10.91
N GLN A 493 7.65 17.23 -11.29
CA GLN A 493 9.08 17.25 -10.99
C GLN A 493 9.75 18.50 -11.59
N ARG A 494 9.46 18.82 -12.87
CA ARG A 494 10.00 20.02 -13.53
C ARG A 494 9.55 21.31 -12.84
N ALA A 495 8.29 21.38 -12.40
CA ALA A 495 7.77 22.53 -11.66
C ALA A 495 8.44 22.70 -10.29
N LEU A 496 8.68 21.61 -9.55
CA LEU A 496 9.40 21.66 -8.28
C LEU A 496 10.90 21.98 -8.46
N GLN A 497 11.53 21.49 -9.53
CA GLN A 497 12.89 21.88 -9.90
C GLN A 497 13.00 23.38 -10.19
N HIS A 498 12.02 23.94 -10.90
CA HIS A 498 11.91 25.39 -11.08
C HIS A 498 11.75 26.12 -9.74
N ALA A 499 10.89 25.60 -8.84
CA ALA A 499 10.66 26.20 -7.52
C ALA A 499 11.89 26.23 -6.60
N VAL A 500 12.84 25.29 -6.75
CA VAL A 500 14.12 25.32 -6.01
C VAL A 500 15.21 26.15 -6.69
N GLY A 501 14.91 26.81 -7.81
CA GLY A 501 15.82 27.70 -8.52
C GLY A 501 16.80 27.00 -9.48
N MET A 502 16.48 25.78 -9.96
CA MET A 502 17.34 25.12 -10.94
C MET A 502 17.33 25.85 -12.28
N THR A 503 18.52 26.07 -12.83
CA THR A 503 18.73 26.75 -14.12
C THR A 503 18.16 25.95 -15.29
N GLY A 504 17.68 26.64 -16.32
CA GLY A 504 17.18 26.01 -17.56
C GLY A 504 15.82 25.33 -17.44
N ARG A 505 15.09 25.55 -16.35
CA ARG A 505 13.71 25.07 -16.18
C ARG A 505 12.72 26.12 -16.68
N ALA A 506 11.81 25.72 -17.56
CA ALA A 506 10.72 26.58 -18.00
C ALA A 506 9.77 26.89 -16.84
N THR A 507 9.19 28.09 -16.85
CA THR A 507 8.18 28.48 -15.87
C THR A 507 6.99 27.52 -15.94
N PRO A 508 6.58 26.91 -14.82
CA PRO A 508 5.46 25.97 -14.81
C PRO A 508 4.14 26.70 -15.07
N GLN A 509 3.18 25.96 -15.63
CA GLN A 509 1.84 26.49 -15.86
C GLN A 509 1.14 26.83 -14.51
N PRO A 510 0.38 27.93 -14.42
CA PRO A 510 -0.29 28.32 -13.16
C PRO A 510 -1.19 27.22 -12.58
N ALA A 511 -1.90 26.48 -13.42
CA ALA A 511 -2.75 25.37 -12.98
C ALA A 511 -1.95 24.23 -12.30
N LEU A 512 -0.73 23.96 -12.77
CA LEU A 512 0.15 22.97 -12.16
C LEU A 512 0.69 23.45 -10.81
N VAL A 513 1.02 24.74 -10.70
CA VAL A 513 1.43 25.36 -9.42
C VAL A 513 0.30 25.27 -8.40
N HIS A 514 -0.92 25.65 -8.78
CA HIS A 514 -2.10 25.53 -7.92
C HIS A 514 -2.32 24.10 -7.43
N ARG A 515 -2.23 23.12 -8.34
CA ARG A 515 -2.35 21.70 -7.98
C ARG A 515 -1.28 21.25 -6.97
N LEU A 516 -0.03 21.68 -7.15
CA LEU A 516 1.04 21.37 -6.20
C LEU A 516 0.82 22.03 -4.84
N GLN A 517 0.16 23.18 -4.79
CA GLN A 517 -0.28 23.83 -3.55
C GLN A 517 -1.44 23.07 -2.89
N GLU A 518 -2.43 22.59 -3.66
CA GLU A 518 -3.52 21.73 -3.16
C GLU A 518 -3.00 20.41 -2.58
N TYR A 519 -1.91 19.86 -3.11
CA TYR A 519 -1.22 18.70 -2.55
C TYR A 519 -0.34 19.02 -1.32
N GLY A 520 -0.16 20.29 -0.98
CA GLY A 520 0.76 20.73 0.08
C GLY A 520 2.24 20.51 -0.26
N LEU A 521 2.59 20.39 -1.54
CA LEU A 521 3.98 20.22 -2.00
C LEU A 521 4.67 21.56 -2.26
N LEU A 522 3.90 22.57 -2.65
CA LEU A 522 4.32 23.97 -2.73
C LEU A 522 3.58 24.80 -1.69
N ARG A 523 4.29 25.76 -1.11
CA ARG A 523 3.71 26.78 -0.24
C ARG A 523 3.09 27.90 -1.07
N ALA A 524 2.35 28.79 -0.42
CA ALA A 524 1.76 29.97 -1.06
C ALA A 524 2.83 30.89 -1.68
N ASP A 525 4.03 30.92 -1.12
CA ASP A 525 5.19 31.67 -1.63
C ASP A 525 5.93 30.98 -2.79
N GLY A 526 5.44 29.81 -3.23
CA GLY A 526 6.01 29.05 -4.35
C GLY A 526 7.22 28.18 -4.00
N ARG A 527 7.67 28.14 -2.74
CA ARG A 527 8.76 27.24 -2.32
C ARG A 527 8.23 25.84 -1.99
N PRO A 528 9.06 24.78 -2.07
CA PRO A 528 8.67 23.47 -1.57
C PRO A 528 8.33 23.50 -0.08
N PHE A 529 7.46 22.58 0.34
CA PHE A 529 6.98 22.50 1.72
C PHE A 529 8.10 22.29 2.76
N SER A 530 9.15 21.54 2.40
CA SER A 530 10.23 21.13 3.31
C SER A 530 11.59 21.57 2.78
N SER A 531 12.42 22.12 3.66
CA SER A 531 13.82 22.44 3.36
C SER A 531 14.64 21.19 2.99
N VAL A 532 14.37 20.05 3.63
CA VAL A 532 15.02 18.75 3.34
C VAL A 532 14.58 18.23 1.97
N PHE A 533 13.29 18.35 1.66
CA PHE A 533 12.80 18.00 0.32
C PHE A 533 13.39 18.91 -0.77
N ALA A 534 13.50 20.21 -0.50
CA ALA A 534 14.16 21.14 -1.42
C ALA A 534 15.64 20.80 -1.63
N ALA A 535 16.37 20.44 -0.57
CA ALA A 535 17.75 19.98 -0.65
C ALA A 535 17.88 18.69 -1.45
N TYR A 536 16.98 17.72 -1.22
CA TYR A 536 16.91 16.48 -1.98
C TYR A 536 16.72 16.73 -3.47
N ILE A 537 15.79 17.63 -3.86
CA ILE A 537 15.56 17.96 -5.27
C ILE A 537 16.82 18.54 -5.92
N ARG A 538 17.54 19.44 -5.23
CA ARG A 538 18.81 20.00 -5.72
C ARG A 538 19.90 18.93 -5.89
N GLY A 539 20.00 17.99 -4.95
CA GLY A 539 20.98 16.91 -4.97
C GLY A 539 20.66 15.78 -5.95
N SER A 540 19.39 15.55 -6.27
CA SER A 540 18.93 14.47 -7.16
C SER A 540 19.31 14.63 -8.65
N ASN A 541 20.12 15.64 -8.98
CA ASN A 541 20.51 15.99 -10.34
C ASN A 541 22.03 15.92 -10.59
N GLU A 542 22.81 15.24 -9.75
CA GLU A 542 24.11 14.76 -10.23
C GLU A 542 23.85 13.79 -11.40
N PRO A 543 24.37 14.06 -12.60
CA PRO A 543 24.31 13.08 -13.67
C PRO A 543 25.03 11.84 -13.16
N VAL A 544 24.34 10.70 -13.16
CA VAL A 544 25.04 9.40 -13.13
C VAL A 544 25.99 9.43 -14.31
N SER A 545 27.27 9.60 -14.04
CA SER A 545 28.35 9.47 -15.01
C SER A 545 28.10 8.17 -15.76
N GLN A 546 27.81 8.25 -17.05
CA GLN A 546 27.98 7.12 -17.95
C GLN A 546 29.47 6.75 -17.92
N GLY A 547 29.81 5.85 -17.03
CA GLY A 547 31.17 5.46 -16.71
C GLY A 547 31.18 4.53 -15.51
N ASP A 548 30.45 3.41 -15.61
CA ASP A 548 30.78 2.10 -15.01
C ASP A 548 29.57 1.14 -15.03
N VAL A 549 29.04 0.91 -16.23
CA VAL A 549 28.30 -0.33 -16.53
C VAL A 549 28.85 -0.89 -17.84
N GLY A 550 30.13 -1.25 -17.81
CA GLY A 550 30.85 -1.65 -19.02
C GLY A 550 32.23 -2.24 -18.79
N ALA A 551 32.50 -2.88 -17.65
CA ALA A 551 33.74 -3.65 -17.46
C ALA A 551 33.69 -4.59 -16.23
N MET A 552 32.71 -5.49 -16.13
CA MET A 552 32.87 -6.70 -15.30
C MET A 552 31.97 -7.81 -15.85
N VAL A 553 32.35 -8.38 -16.99
CA VAL A 553 32.25 -9.82 -17.35
C VAL A 553 32.93 -9.93 -18.72
N LEU A 554 34.22 -10.27 -18.73
CA LEU A 554 34.87 -11.16 -19.70
C LEU A 554 36.40 -11.03 -19.57
N GLY A 555 36.98 -12.00 -18.88
CA GLY A 555 38.41 -12.17 -18.79
C GLY A 555 38.74 -13.35 -17.90
N LEU A 556 38.61 -14.56 -18.44
CA LEU A 556 39.48 -15.73 -18.20
C LEU A 556 38.83 -16.98 -18.82
N LEU A 557 39.07 -17.23 -20.11
CA LEU A 557 39.21 -18.58 -20.68
C LEU A 557 40.27 -18.51 -21.79
N PRO A 558 41.14 -19.54 -21.93
CA PRO A 558 42.42 -19.41 -22.61
C PRO A 558 42.34 -19.56 -24.14
N ALA A 559 43.37 -19.04 -24.80
CA ALA A 559 43.62 -19.11 -26.23
C ALA A 559 43.94 -20.53 -26.72
N HIS A 560 43.39 -20.89 -27.87
CA HIS A 560 43.99 -21.55 -29.05
C HIS A 560 42.84 -21.83 -30.02
N ALA A 561 42.90 -21.71 -31.35
CA ALA A 561 43.89 -21.21 -32.29
C ALA A 561 43.15 -21.09 -33.64
N THR A 562 43.54 -20.11 -34.45
CA THR A 562 43.50 -20.07 -35.94
C THR A 562 42.14 -20.16 -36.65
N GLY A 563 41.78 -19.28 -37.58
CA GLY A 563 42.51 -18.21 -38.26
C GLY A 563 41.64 -17.62 -39.37
N ALA A 564 41.98 -16.38 -39.76
CA ALA A 564 41.91 -15.77 -41.10
C ALA A 564 40.66 -15.99 -41.98
N ALA A 565 40.10 -15.01 -42.69
CA ALA A 565 40.38 -13.60 -42.83
C ALA A 565 39.24 -13.00 -43.70
N HIS A 566 39.12 -11.68 -43.58
CA HIS A 566 38.90 -10.74 -44.67
C HIS A 566 37.51 -10.56 -45.33
N THR A 567 36.99 -9.34 -45.04
CA THR A 567 36.50 -8.31 -45.99
C THR A 567 35.19 -8.59 -46.76
N ARG A 568 34.35 -7.63 -47.15
CA ARG A 568 34.34 -6.15 -47.13
C ARG A 568 32.90 -5.73 -47.51
N MET A 569 32.53 -4.53 -47.07
CA MET A 569 31.75 -3.49 -47.78
C MET A 569 30.41 -3.78 -48.49
N GLY A 570 29.48 -2.82 -48.29
CA GLY A 570 28.62 -2.33 -49.37
C GLY A 570 27.19 -2.03 -48.91
N THR A 571 26.94 -0.91 -48.23
CA THR A 571 26.33 0.33 -48.76
C THR A 571 24.99 0.23 -49.51
N LYS A 572 24.02 0.98 -48.94
CA LYS A 572 23.13 1.98 -49.55
C LYS A 572 21.78 1.56 -50.20
N ARG A 573 20.75 2.21 -49.62
CA ARG A 573 19.74 3.12 -50.24
C ARG A 573 18.36 2.56 -50.68
N SER A 574 17.32 3.16 -50.05
CA SER A 574 16.06 3.75 -50.58
C SER A 574 15.17 2.93 -51.54
N ALA A 575 13.84 3.05 -51.62
CA ALA A 575 12.74 3.80 -51.00
C ALA A 575 11.44 3.30 -51.68
N LEU A 576 10.26 3.80 -51.23
CA LEU A 576 8.93 3.74 -51.89
C LEU A 576 8.30 2.33 -51.92
N GLU A 577 6.99 2.09 -51.81
CA GLU A 577 5.80 2.84 -52.23
C GLU A 577 4.56 2.14 -51.61
N ALA A 578 3.45 2.86 -51.40
CA ALA A 578 2.10 2.27 -51.26
C ALA A 578 1.44 2.23 -52.67
N PRO A 579 0.41 1.40 -52.95
CA PRO A 579 -0.97 1.89 -52.79
C PRO A 579 -2.12 0.86 -52.57
N ARG A 580 -3.29 1.47 -52.35
CA ARG A 580 -4.73 1.10 -52.18
C ARG A 580 -5.39 -0.07 -52.94
N SER A 581 -6.62 -0.36 -52.45
CA SER A 581 -7.89 -0.83 -53.11
C SER A 581 -8.11 -2.36 -53.16
N SER A 582 -9.29 -2.98 -53.08
CA SER A 582 -10.72 -2.62 -52.88
C SER A 582 -11.58 -3.91 -52.82
N LEU A 583 -12.81 -3.82 -52.27
CA LEU A 583 -14.04 -4.55 -52.65
C LEU A 583 -14.13 -6.09 -52.51
N ALA A 584 -15.14 -6.55 -51.76
CA ALA A 584 -16.32 -7.32 -52.24
C ALA A 584 -16.83 -8.36 -51.21
N ALA A 585 -18.14 -8.34 -50.96
CA ALA A 585 -18.91 -9.46 -50.43
C ALA A 585 -19.33 -10.40 -51.58
N PRO A 586 -19.70 -11.67 -51.31
CA PRO A 586 -21.13 -11.98 -51.33
C PRO A 586 -21.62 -13.03 -50.29
N THR A 587 -22.94 -13.03 -50.14
CA THR A 587 -23.88 -13.97 -49.52
C THR A 587 -23.66 -15.47 -49.80
N LEU A 588 -24.04 -16.32 -48.84
CA LEU A 588 -24.73 -17.60 -49.11
C LEU A 588 -25.57 -18.07 -47.90
N CYS A 589 -26.72 -18.63 -48.25
CA CYS A 589 -27.83 -19.11 -47.45
C CYS A 589 -27.67 -20.62 -47.17
N SER A 590 -28.06 -21.12 -45.99
CA SER A 590 -28.80 -22.40 -45.91
C SER A 590 -29.49 -22.53 -44.56
N ALA A 591 -30.75 -22.97 -44.64
CA ALA A 591 -31.62 -23.35 -43.55
C ALA A 591 -31.43 -24.83 -43.24
N ASP A 592 -31.56 -25.23 -41.97
CA ASP A 592 -32.03 -26.58 -41.65
C ASP A 592 -32.60 -26.70 -40.22
N CYS A 593 -33.65 -27.52 -40.14
CA CYS A 593 -34.20 -28.24 -38.99
C CYS A 593 -35.13 -27.54 -37.99
N LEU A 594 -36.41 -27.54 -38.38
CA LEU A 594 -37.59 -27.68 -37.52
C LEU A 594 -37.70 -29.10 -36.90
N ALA A 595 -38.34 -29.14 -35.73
CA ALA A 595 -39.06 -30.25 -35.09
C ALA A 595 -38.31 -31.20 -34.12
N ARG A 596 -38.69 -31.10 -32.83
CA ARG A 596 -39.37 -32.19 -32.09
C ARG A 596 -39.92 -31.69 -30.73
N ALA A 597 -41.21 -31.93 -30.52
CA ALA A 597 -41.92 -31.82 -29.25
C ALA A 597 -42.34 -33.22 -28.76
N ALA A 598 -42.78 -33.27 -27.49
CA ALA A 598 -43.28 -34.42 -26.69
C ALA A 598 -42.18 -35.19 -25.93
N ALA A 599 -42.30 -35.56 -24.65
CA ALA A 599 -43.46 -35.74 -23.76
C ALA A 599 -42.98 -35.79 -22.28
N VAL A 600 -43.93 -35.79 -21.32
CA VAL A 600 -43.98 -36.53 -20.02
C VAL A 600 -44.74 -35.70 -18.92
N PRO A 601 -45.55 -36.34 -18.04
CA PRO A 601 -46.90 -35.88 -17.72
C PRO A 601 -47.14 -35.48 -16.24
N ALA A 602 -48.37 -34.99 -16.00
CA ALA A 602 -48.95 -34.70 -14.69
C ALA A 602 -49.39 -35.96 -13.92
N ALA A 603 -49.16 -35.98 -12.60
CA ALA A 603 -49.95 -36.75 -11.64
C ALA A 603 -49.79 -36.20 -10.21
N ASN A 604 -50.93 -35.91 -9.58
CA ASN A 604 -51.27 -36.08 -8.14
C ASN A 604 -51.93 -34.85 -7.49
N TRP A 605 -53.26 -34.93 -7.38
CA TRP A 605 -54.12 -34.12 -6.53
C TRP A 605 -55.10 -35.05 -5.79
N HIS A 606 -54.95 -35.14 -4.46
CA HIS A 606 -55.91 -35.56 -3.43
C HIS A 606 -55.44 -34.82 -2.15
N GLY A 607 -56.21 -34.14 -1.31
CA GLY A 607 -57.64 -33.83 -1.25
C GLY A 607 -57.90 -32.86 -0.08
N CYS A 608 -58.73 -31.86 -0.36
CA CYS A 608 -59.74 -31.14 0.46
C CYS A 608 -59.77 -31.17 2.01
N ASN A 609 -59.81 -29.98 2.65
CA ASN A 609 -60.81 -29.43 3.62
C ASN A 609 -60.15 -28.41 4.59
N ASN A 610 -60.71 -27.29 5.06
CA ASN A 610 -61.95 -26.53 4.84
C ASN A 610 -61.86 -25.23 5.68
N ARG A 611 -62.18 -24.04 5.12
CA ARG A 611 -63.03 -22.94 5.70
C ARG A 611 -62.74 -21.55 5.07
N ARG A 612 -63.68 -21.13 4.20
CA ARG A 612 -64.38 -19.83 4.00
C ARG A 612 -63.64 -18.53 4.41
N SER A 613 -63.56 -17.45 3.62
CA SER A 613 -64.57 -16.83 2.73
C SER A 613 -64.00 -15.70 1.83
N THR A 614 -64.70 -15.42 0.70
CA THR A 614 -64.68 -14.23 -0.22
C THR A 614 -63.38 -13.97 -1.01
N GLY A 615 -63.24 -14.18 -2.33
CA GLY A 615 -64.04 -13.76 -3.51
C GLY A 615 -63.50 -12.39 -4.00
N LEU A 616 -62.92 -12.13 -5.18
CA LEU A 616 -62.93 -12.70 -6.52
C LEU A 616 -61.48 -12.70 -7.11
N VAL A 617 -61.23 -13.65 -8.01
CA VAL A 617 -60.01 -13.83 -8.81
C VAL A 617 -60.27 -13.29 -10.22
N CYS A 618 -59.29 -12.61 -10.83
CA CYS A 618 -58.98 -12.76 -12.25
C CYS A 618 -57.48 -12.50 -12.46
N CYS A 619 -56.80 -13.57 -12.84
CA CYS A 619 -55.43 -13.60 -13.35
C CYS A 619 -55.52 -13.42 -14.87
N ASP A 620 -54.66 -12.60 -15.48
CA ASP A 620 -54.36 -12.69 -16.91
C ASP A 620 -52.95 -12.15 -17.19
N SER A 621 -52.03 -13.10 -17.36
CA SER A 621 -50.83 -12.95 -18.18
C SER A 621 -51.22 -13.01 -19.66
N CYS A 622 -50.54 -12.21 -20.50
CA CYS A 622 -50.61 -12.10 -21.96
C CYS A 622 -51.40 -10.88 -22.49
N ARG A 623 -50.68 -9.79 -22.77
CA ARG A 623 -50.58 -9.20 -24.12
C ARG A 623 -49.57 -8.07 -24.13
N ALA A 624 -48.39 -8.38 -24.68
CA ALA A 624 -47.63 -7.41 -25.44
C ALA A 624 -48.33 -7.17 -26.79
N ASP A 625 -48.02 -6.01 -27.35
CA ASP A 625 -48.32 -5.50 -28.69
C ASP A 625 -49.61 -4.72 -28.96
N LYS A 626 -49.34 -3.58 -29.61
CA LYS A 626 -50.19 -2.67 -30.40
C LYS A 626 -50.76 -1.45 -29.67
N LEU A 627 -50.15 -0.28 -29.88
CA LEU A 627 -50.63 0.70 -30.88
C LEU A 627 -49.81 2.01 -30.84
N TRP A 628 -49.01 2.21 -31.89
CA TRP A 628 -48.71 3.53 -32.44
C TRP A 628 -49.93 3.99 -33.25
N ALA A 629 -50.50 5.16 -32.93
CA ALA A 629 -51.04 6.15 -33.87
C ALA A 629 -51.81 7.26 -33.12
N GLY A 630 -51.54 8.53 -33.47
CA GLY A 630 -52.59 9.56 -33.46
C GLY A 630 -52.35 10.85 -32.65
N ARG A 631 -51.54 11.75 -33.23
CA ARG A 631 -51.73 13.22 -33.34
C ARG A 631 -52.81 13.93 -32.48
N ALA A 632 -52.39 15.03 -31.82
CA ALA A 632 -52.90 16.42 -31.95
C ALA A 632 -52.31 17.28 -30.80
N VAL A 633 -51.44 18.31 -30.97
CA VAL A 633 -51.57 19.66 -31.58
C VAL A 633 -51.53 20.76 -30.49
N PHE A 634 -50.46 21.59 -30.57
CA PHE A 634 -50.26 22.99 -30.12
C PHE A 634 -50.14 23.30 -28.61
N PHE A 635 -49.22 24.16 -28.11
CA PHE A 635 -48.81 25.48 -28.60
C PHE A 635 -47.31 25.82 -28.37
N VAL A 636 -46.82 26.70 -29.23
CA VAL A 636 -45.51 27.36 -29.26
C VAL A 636 -45.43 28.50 -28.24
N TRP A 637 -44.31 28.65 -27.53
CA TRP A 637 -43.71 29.97 -27.29
C TRP A 637 -42.18 29.88 -27.22
N VAL A 638 -41.56 30.58 -28.16
CA VAL A 638 -40.12 30.83 -28.26
C VAL A 638 -39.88 32.21 -27.67
N VAL A 639 -38.98 32.34 -26.69
CA VAL A 639 -38.27 33.60 -26.47
C VAL A 639 -36.79 33.31 -26.24
N ARG A 640 -36.01 33.62 -27.29
CA ARG A 640 -34.61 34.01 -27.21
C ARG A 640 -34.57 35.48 -26.78
N THR A 641 -33.70 35.82 -25.84
CA THR A 641 -33.06 37.15 -25.83
C THR A 641 -31.63 37.02 -25.35
N ALA A 642 -30.72 37.46 -26.21
CA ALA A 642 -29.31 37.72 -25.94
C ALA A 642 -29.15 39.17 -25.38
N PRO A 643 -27.93 39.60 -25.02
CA PRO A 643 -27.66 40.55 -23.92
C PRO A 643 -27.68 42.03 -24.34
N LEU A 644 -27.75 42.94 -23.37
CA LEU A 644 -27.26 44.32 -23.50
C LEU A 644 -26.93 44.93 -22.13
N CYS A 645 -25.77 45.58 -22.09
CA CYS A 645 -25.19 46.32 -20.98
C CYS A 645 -25.78 47.74 -20.82
N LEU A 646 -25.54 48.29 -19.63
CA LEU A 646 -25.33 49.71 -19.29
C LEU A 646 -26.50 50.72 -19.37
N GLY A 647 -26.71 51.42 -18.25
CA GLY A 647 -27.03 52.84 -18.28
C GLY A 647 -28.07 53.34 -17.26
N VAL A 648 -27.54 53.91 -16.16
CA VAL A 648 -28.16 54.82 -15.17
C VAL A 648 -29.03 54.20 -14.09
#